data_AF-A0AAW2Z820-F1
#
_entry.id   AF-A0AAW2Z820-F1
#
_cell.length_a   1.000
_cell.length_b   1.000
_cell.length_c   1.000
_cell.angle_alpha   90.00
_cell.angle_beta   90.00
_cell.angle_gamma   90.00
#
_symmetry.space_group_name_H-M   'P 1'
#
loop_
_entity.id
_entity.type
_entity.pdbx_description
1 polymer ?
#
loop_
_entity_poly.entity_id
_entity_poly.type
_entity_poly.pdbx_seq_one_letter_code
_entity_poly.pdbx_strand_id
1 'polypeptide(L)'
;MASQVQPSNTKEAEFLSRVMGSMRQFAQYQDDTLKAKARALIPSDEIHEKARAAYKKERDESHKKQKTLEEHIIKQLLTWYKNTFFKWTNNPPCAICKSGDTKIVGGVAPTPFEQQGLAGMVELYQCSSCGGSTRFPRYNHAGRLLETRNGRCGEWAQCFTLMCVAMGYEARFVNDWTDHVWTEVYLNGRWQHADSCEDALDAPMMYEGGWGKKLSFVVATSNEEIVDVTRRYTKVFYSNEFQQRRAQVGVTEAFVSSTLNSLDQQMKIFLPPYRVQFLSKRKTKEQEEFENGNSNQDLKQEEQQGRISGSTEWKESRGETGGSIPKKEEPLKPVSDFIKSFKKTKPTFSLDDPNAHSKIICVGDASLQVTPKDASKGERDYFNLTKNTSSQKGAIWLKDTISTNHSFTSMCEFIITQDGADGLALVVQNQSLSAIGGDGCNMGHVGIQNSVAVEINTFQNKQIRVLSSSKPIITKSIKNVSDGKLHSLWVMYDSENECINVGLDDVMVLENVKLNLVQACAGNDAWIGHTAATGGYHQKHDVMNWSLSTTTSQFDFHFYKTANVEGINKKLNEFESKETQITFSLEEKRELKELQNDAKLIIKESHYQLLDKFLKNYSAARIFPILDLIRLLLIRHSQTMIPHYAKNNFIVDILCVYKFSELKIYANQMLVYRLLCNMFANSSCHSHLVDQFDLILQKLFIDKTSCFVVDCNDKPQAKSACACVLYNYAVLMVQRDQVDKVLDIVTQCVKLLDGELEGTKDDETITKCLETLKVCMSGENNQVAAIVKSLKDKLSLAVASGGIKWNQEASSLLDQLKD
;
A
#
# COMPACT_ATOMS: atom_id res chain seq x y z
N MET A 1 -6.43 -50.54 1.86
CA MET A 1 -7.16 -49.75 2.87
C MET A 1 -8.50 -49.34 2.27
N ALA A 2 -9.61 -49.63 2.95
CA ALA A 2 -10.94 -49.24 2.53
C ALA A 2 -11.56 -48.47 3.69
N SER A 3 -11.96 -47.21 3.46
CA SER A 3 -12.65 -46.42 4.48
C SER A 3 -13.87 -47.17 4.99
N GLN A 4 -14.06 -47.24 6.31
CA GLN A 4 -15.30 -47.79 6.89
C GLN A 4 -16.48 -46.80 6.74
N VAL A 5 -16.18 -45.54 6.42
CA VAL A 5 -17.17 -44.51 6.10
C VAL A 5 -17.53 -44.60 4.62
N GLN A 6 -18.79 -44.92 4.32
CA GLN A 6 -19.32 -45.00 2.97
C GLN A 6 -19.77 -43.61 2.49
N PRO A 7 -19.38 -43.17 1.28
CA PRO A 7 -19.87 -41.92 0.72
C PRO A 7 -21.37 -42.01 0.42
N SER A 8 -22.12 -41.00 0.84
CA SER A 8 -23.57 -40.90 0.63
C SER A 8 -23.94 -40.23 -0.69
N ASN A 9 -23.00 -39.53 -1.31
CA ASN A 9 -23.21 -38.80 -2.56
C ASN A 9 -21.92 -38.75 -3.42
N THR A 10 -22.04 -38.26 -4.65
CA THR A 10 -20.94 -38.19 -5.62
C THR A 10 -19.78 -37.31 -5.14
N LYS A 11 -20.05 -36.20 -4.43
CA LYS A 11 -19.00 -35.30 -3.93
C LYS A 11 -18.18 -35.93 -2.81
N GLU A 12 -18.83 -36.67 -1.92
CA GLU A 12 -18.15 -37.48 -0.91
C GLU A 12 -17.30 -38.59 -1.54
N ALA A 13 -17.80 -39.23 -2.61
CA ALA A 13 -17.04 -40.23 -3.36
C ALA A 13 -15.81 -39.63 -4.09
N GLU A 14 -15.96 -38.45 -4.70
CA GLU A 14 -14.87 -37.69 -5.32
C GLU A 14 -13.80 -37.31 -4.29
N PHE A 15 -14.21 -36.81 -3.12
CA PHE A 15 -13.30 -36.46 -2.01
C PHE A 15 -12.51 -37.68 -1.54
N LEU A 16 -13.20 -38.80 -1.25
CA LEU A 16 -12.56 -40.04 -0.82
C LEU A 16 -11.60 -40.58 -1.89
N SER A 17 -11.98 -40.52 -3.17
CA SER A 17 -11.13 -40.97 -4.28
C SER A 17 -9.84 -40.16 -4.37
N ARG A 18 -9.90 -38.83 -4.22
CA ARG A 18 -8.73 -37.94 -4.24
C ARG A 18 -7.80 -38.19 -3.05
N VAL A 19 -8.37 -38.41 -1.87
CA VAL A 19 -7.63 -38.80 -0.66
C VAL A 19 -6.92 -40.16 -0.86
N MET A 20 -7.64 -41.19 -1.30
CA MET A 20 -7.05 -42.51 -1.58
C MET A 20 -6.00 -42.46 -2.68
N GLY A 21 -6.16 -41.58 -3.67
CA GLY A 21 -5.15 -41.32 -4.70
C GLY A 21 -3.84 -40.82 -4.11
N SER A 22 -3.92 -39.87 -3.17
CA SER A 22 -2.74 -39.33 -2.47
C SER A 22 -2.04 -40.40 -1.62
N MET A 23 -2.81 -41.29 -0.96
CA MET A 23 -2.25 -42.42 -0.22
C MET A 23 -1.53 -43.44 -1.13
N ARG A 24 -2.14 -43.79 -2.27
CA ARG A 24 -1.51 -44.67 -3.27
C ARG A 24 -0.24 -44.04 -3.85
N GLN A 25 -0.25 -42.73 -4.05
CA GLN A 25 0.92 -42.00 -4.51
C GLN A 25 2.06 -42.07 -3.48
N PHE A 26 1.78 -41.80 -2.21
CA PHE A 26 2.78 -41.83 -1.15
C PHE A 26 3.36 -43.23 -0.92
N ALA A 27 2.56 -44.29 -1.09
CA ALA A 27 3.01 -45.67 -0.91
C ALA A 27 4.24 -46.03 -1.78
N GLN A 28 4.40 -45.39 -2.96
CA GLN A 28 5.58 -45.59 -3.81
C GLN A 28 6.89 -45.22 -3.09
N TYR A 29 6.86 -44.22 -2.20
CA TYR A 29 8.07 -43.71 -1.54
C TYR A 29 8.62 -44.67 -0.48
N GLN A 30 7.90 -45.76 -0.18
CA GLN A 30 8.37 -46.81 0.72
C GLN A 30 9.30 -47.80 0.02
N ASP A 31 9.31 -47.87 -1.32
CA ASP A 31 10.17 -48.76 -2.10
C ASP A 31 11.66 -48.41 -1.90
N ASP A 32 12.43 -49.36 -1.37
CA ASP A 32 13.86 -49.21 -1.10
C ASP A 32 14.71 -49.02 -2.36
N THR A 33 14.32 -49.65 -3.47
CA THR A 33 14.98 -49.50 -4.77
C THR A 33 14.80 -48.07 -5.28
N LEU A 34 13.58 -47.54 -5.13
CA LEU A 34 13.27 -46.18 -5.54
C LEU A 34 14.00 -45.15 -4.66
N LYS A 35 14.04 -45.36 -3.34
CA LYS A 35 14.83 -44.53 -2.41
C LYS A 35 16.32 -44.58 -2.73
N ALA A 36 16.87 -45.76 -3.06
CA ALA A 36 18.27 -45.91 -3.45
C ALA A 36 18.58 -45.14 -4.74
N LYS A 37 17.69 -45.23 -5.75
CA LYS A 37 17.82 -44.46 -7.00
C LYS A 37 17.79 -42.95 -6.75
N ALA A 38 16.91 -42.48 -5.87
CA ALA A 38 16.87 -41.08 -5.49
C ALA A 38 18.17 -40.65 -4.78
N ARG A 39 18.63 -41.40 -3.76
CA ARG A 39 19.89 -41.10 -3.04
C ARG A 39 21.10 -41.01 -3.97
N ALA A 40 21.19 -41.91 -4.96
CA ALA A 40 22.29 -41.91 -5.93
C ALA A 40 22.35 -40.63 -6.78
N LEU A 41 21.26 -39.87 -6.88
CA LEU A 41 21.18 -38.63 -7.65
C LEU A 41 21.35 -37.37 -6.81
N ILE A 42 21.16 -37.45 -5.49
CA ILE A 42 21.25 -36.32 -4.58
C ILE A 42 22.73 -36.09 -4.25
N PRO A 43 23.29 -34.88 -4.46
CA PRO A 43 24.66 -34.56 -4.07
C PRO A 43 24.71 -34.31 -2.55
N SER A 44 24.57 -35.40 -1.78
CA SER A 44 24.45 -35.32 -0.31
C SER A 44 25.63 -34.58 0.31
N ASP A 45 26.87 -34.87 -0.09
CA ASP A 45 28.04 -34.22 0.51
C ASP A 45 28.05 -32.69 0.30
N GLU A 46 27.76 -32.23 -0.92
CA GLU A 46 27.68 -30.81 -1.26
C GLU A 46 26.56 -30.09 -0.49
N ILE A 47 25.38 -30.71 -0.42
CA ILE A 47 24.24 -30.18 0.33
C ILE A 47 24.59 -30.04 1.82
N HIS A 48 25.20 -31.07 2.42
CA HIS A 48 25.58 -31.03 3.83
C HIS A 48 26.70 -30.03 4.10
N GLU A 49 27.68 -29.89 3.19
CA GLU A 49 28.75 -28.90 3.31
C GLU A 49 28.20 -27.48 3.29
N LYS A 50 27.36 -27.14 2.29
CA LYS A 50 26.70 -25.84 2.20
C LYS A 50 25.80 -25.55 3.40
N ALA A 51 25.06 -26.57 3.88
CA ALA A 51 24.20 -26.43 5.04
C ALA A 51 25.01 -26.14 6.32
N ARG A 52 26.13 -26.85 6.54
CA ARG A 52 27.04 -26.59 7.68
C ARG A 52 27.65 -25.19 7.62
N ALA A 53 28.06 -24.75 6.44
CA ALA A 53 28.62 -23.41 6.25
C ALA A 53 27.57 -22.31 6.58
N ALA A 54 26.34 -22.46 6.09
CA ALA A 54 25.24 -21.54 6.37
C ALA A 54 24.87 -21.54 7.86
N TYR A 55 24.77 -22.72 8.48
CA TYR A 55 24.48 -22.87 9.91
C TYR A 55 25.54 -22.20 10.79
N LYS A 56 26.83 -22.39 10.45
CA LYS A 56 27.94 -21.74 11.18
C LYS A 56 27.87 -20.22 11.06
N LYS A 57 27.61 -19.70 9.86
CA LYS A 57 27.48 -18.26 9.61
C LYS A 57 26.34 -17.64 10.43
N GLU A 58 25.15 -18.25 10.40
CA GLU A 58 23.99 -17.74 11.14
C GLU A 58 24.23 -17.75 12.67
N ARG A 59 24.93 -18.78 13.18
CA ARG A 59 25.31 -18.86 14.59
C ARG A 59 26.21 -17.71 15.03
N ASP A 60 27.18 -17.35 14.19
CA ASP A 60 28.22 -16.38 14.52
C ASP A 60 27.72 -14.91 14.39
N GLU A 61 26.57 -14.68 13.72
CA GLU A 61 26.01 -13.34 13.41
C GLU A 61 24.77 -12.92 14.24
N SER A 62 24.15 -13.79 15.07
CA SER A 62 22.77 -13.58 15.57
C SER A 62 22.54 -13.83 17.08
N HIS A 63 21.76 -12.95 17.74
CA HIS A 63 21.13 -13.16 19.07
C HIS A 63 19.67 -13.65 18.99
N LYS A 64 19.15 -14.01 17.81
CA LYS A 64 17.77 -14.50 17.59
C LYS A 64 17.69 -16.04 17.61
N LYS A 65 16.46 -16.58 17.65
CA LYS A 65 16.16 -18.02 17.61
C LYS A 65 16.75 -18.65 16.34
N GLN A 66 17.77 -19.49 16.52
CA GLN A 66 18.62 -20.03 15.47
C GLN A 66 17.95 -21.21 14.73
N LYS A 67 18.05 -21.25 13.39
CA LYS A 67 17.65 -22.43 12.60
C LYS A 67 18.56 -23.63 12.91
N THR A 68 17.98 -24.82 12.89
CA THR A 68 18.66 -26.11 13.06
C THR A 68 19.46 -26.47 11.80
N LEU A 69 20.45 -27.36 11.95
CA LEU A 69 21.24 -27.84 10.81
C LEU A 69 20.35 -28.56 9.79
N GLU A 70 19.36 -29.31 10.26
CA GLU A 70 18.39 -30.02 9.42
C GLU A 70 17.53 -29.06 8.59
N GLU A 71 17.13 -27.92 9.15
CA GLU A 71 16.45 -26.85 8.39
C GLU A 71 17.35 -26.30 7.29
N HIS A 72 18.65 -26.11 7.55
CA HIS A 72 19.60 -25.73 6.49
C HIS A 72 19.79 -26.83 5.44
N ILE A 73 19.82 -28.11 5.82
CA ILE A 73 19.95 -29.24 4.86
C ILE A 73 18.75 -29.26 3.91
N ILE A 74 17.52 -29.20 4.44
CA ILE A 74 16.31 -29.20 3.60
C ILE A 74 16.26 -27.95 2.72
N LYS A 75 16.69 -26.78 3.24
CA LYS A 75 16.77 -25.56 2.42
C LYS A 75 17.78 -25.71 1.28
N GLN A 76 18.96 -26.29 1.52
CA GLN A 76 19.94 -26.55 0.45
C GLN A 76 19.43 -27.60 -0.56
N LEU A 77 18.67 -28.60 -0.10
CA LEU A 77 18.01 -29.57 -0.98
C LEU A 77 16.98 -28.89 -1.89
N LEU A 78 16.13 -28.01 -1.36
CA LEU A 78 15.16 -27.22 -2.15
C LEU A 78 15.88 -26.37 -3.21
N THR A 79 16.92 -25.65 -2.81
CA THR A 79 17.70 -24.78 -3.71
C THR A 79 18.39 -25.59 -4.82
N TRP A 80 19.03 -26.71 -4.50
CA TRP A 80 19.61 -27.60 -5.51
C TRP A 80 18.53 -28.20 -6.44
N TYR A 81 17.41 -28.63 -5.86
CA TYR A 81 16.34 -29.25 -6.61
C TYR A 81 15.78 -28.31 -7.68
N LYS A 82 15.47 -27.07 -7.30
CA LYS A 82 14.91 -26.05 -8.19
C LYS A 82 15.92 -25.54 -9.22
N ASN A 83 17.15 -25.28 -8.81
CA ASN A 83 18.11 -24.56 -9.67
C ASN A 83 19.00 -25.50 -10.49
N THR A 84 19.04 -26.80 -10.17
CA THR A 84 19.98 -27.74 -10.80
C THR A 84 19.30 -29.03 -11.25
N PHE A 85 18.48 -29.66 -10.39
CA PHE A 85 17.97 -30.99 -10.67
C PHE A 85 16.75 -31.01 -11.59
N PHE A 86 15.70 -30.23 -11.27
CA PHE A 86 14.38 -30.32 -11.89
C PHE A 86 14.01 -29.06 -12.67
N LYS A 87 13.30 -29.21 -13.80
CA LYS A 87 12.98 -28.10 -14.72
C LYS A 87 11.49 -27.86 -14.86
N TRP A 88 11.09 -26.60 -14.78
CA TRP A 88 9.70 -26.20 -14.95
C TRP A 88 9.34 -26.27 -16.44
N THR A 89 8.21 -26.89 -16.77
CA THR A 89 7.76 -27.02 -18.17
C THR A 89 6.34 -26.50 -18.32
N ASN A 90 6.22 -25.29 -18.91
CA ASN A 90 4.94 -24.78 -19.41
C ASN A 90 4.57 -25.55 -20.69
N ASN A 91 5.40 -25.39 -21.72
CA ASN A 91 5.29 -26.10 -22.99
C ASN A 91 6.60 -26.86 -23.23
N PRO A 92 6.56 -28.16 -23.59
CA PRO A 92 7.76 -28.94 -23.87
C PRO A 92 8.45 -28.44 -25.15
N PRO A 93 9.80 -28.43 -25.23
CA PRO A 93 10.50 -28.14 -26.47
C PRO A 93 10.18 -29.20 -27.53
N CYS A 94 10.18 -28.81 -28.80
CA CYS A 94 9.87 -29.70 -29.92
C CYS A 94 10.76 -30.94 -29.91
N ALA A 95 10.18 -32.13 -29.99
CA ALA A 95 10.92 -33.39 -30.04
C ALA A 95 11.89 -33.47 -31.23
N ILE A 96 11.50 -32.86 -32.38
CA ILE A 96 12.25 -32.89 -33.64
C ILE A 96 13.30 -31.78 -33.70
N CYS A 97 12.90 -30.51 -33.68
CA CYS A 97 13.82 -29.38 -33.92
C CYS A 97 14.28 -28.66 -32.65
N LYS A 98 13.84 -29.09 -31.46
CA LYS A 98 14.16 -28.49 -30.14
C LYS A 98 13.70 -27.04 -29.93
N SER A 99 12.98 -26.45 -30.89
CA SER A 99 12.35 -25.13 -30.72
C SER A 99 11.44 -25.11 -29.50
N GLY A 100 11.47 -24.00 -28.74
CA GLY A 100 10.57 -23.75 -27.62
C GLY A 100 9.18 -23.27 -28.04
N ASP A 101 8.97 -22.97 -29.33
CA ASP A 101 7.70 -22.51 -29.87
C ASP A 101 6.78 -23.70 -30.21
N THR A 102 6.27 -24.32 -29.15
CA THR A 102 5.25 -25.36 -29.24
C THR A 102 3.95 -24.89 -28.59
N LYS A 103 2.83 -25.31 -29.19
CA LYS A 103 1.48 -24.99 -28.71
C LYS A 103 0.71 -26.26 -28.46
N ILE A 104 -0.05 -26.29 -27.37
CA ILE A 104 -0.90 -27.44 -27.05
C ILE A 104 -1.99 -27.57 -28.11
N VAL A 105 -2.21 -28.79 -28.60
CA VAL A 105 -3.25 -29.11 -29.59
C VAL A 105 -4.32 -30.06 -29.04
N GLY A 106 -4.06 -30.71 -27.90
CA GLY A 106 -5.04 -31.56 -27.23
C GLY A 106 -4.41 -32.59 -26.30
N GLY A 107 -5.24 -33.50 -25.79
CA GLY A 107 -4.81 -34.65 -25.01
C GLY A 107 -4.95 -35.95 -25.80
N VAL A 108 -4.03 -36.89 -25.60
CA VAL A 108 -4.06 -38.24 -26.19
C VAL A 108 -3.88 -39.32 -25.12
N ALA A 109 -4.32 -40.52 -25.42
CA ALA A 109 -4.13 -41.67 -24.55
C ALA A 109 -2.62 -41.97 -24.35
N PRO A 110 -2.20 -42.34 -23.12
CA PRO A 110 -0.84 -42.79 -22.88
C PRO A 110 -0.56 -44.12 -23.59
N THR A 111 0.62 -44.22 -24.20
CA THR A 111 1.16 -45.47 -24.76
C THR A 111 1.45 -46.48 -23.64
N PRO A 112 1.58 -47.79 -23.94
CA PRO A 112 1.92 -48.79 -22.93
C PRO A 112 3.18 -48.44 -22.12
N PHE A 113 4.19 -47.84 -22.75
CA PHE A 113 5.39 -47.37 -22.06
C PHE A 113 5.11 -46.20 -21.11
N GLU A 114 4.29 -45.25 -21.54
CA GLU A 114 3.93 -44.10 -20.71
C GLU A 114 3.03 -44.52 -19.52
N GLN A 115 2.17 -45.52 -19.71
CA GLN A 115 1.34 -46.12 -18.65
C GLN A 115 2.18 -46.78 -17.55
N GLN A 116 3.33 -47.37 -17.88
CA GLN A 116 4.28 -47.89 -16.87
C GLN A 116 4.82 -46.76 -15.96
N GLY A 117 4.86 -45.53 -16.47
CA GLY A 117 5.17 -44.33 -15.69
C GLY A 117 3.97 -43.76 -14.91
N LEU A 118 2.85 -44.48 -14.86
CA LEU A 118 1.58 -44.07 -14.27
C LEU A 118 1.06 -42.74 -14.86
N ALA A 119 1.32 -42.49 -16.15
CA ALA A 119 0.73 -41.35 -16.83
C ALA A 119 -0.78 -41.58 -17.03
N GLY A 120 -1.60 -40.71 -16.46
CA GLY A 120 -3.06 -40.75 -16.66
C GLY A 120 -3.51 -40.06 -17.95
N MET A 121 -2.70 -39.11 -18.44
CA MET A 121 -2.94 -38.37 -19.68
C MET A 121 -1.61 -37.95 -20.33
N VAL A 122 -1.65 -37.68 -21.63
CA VAL A 122 -0.54 -37.12 -22.39
C VAL A 122 -1.00 -35.87 -23.11
N GLU A 123 -0.34 -34.75 -22.85
CA GLU A 123 -0.57 -33.50 -23.58
C GLU A 123 0.19 -33.56 -24.90
N LEU A 124 -0.48 -33.24 -26.01
CA LEU A 124 0.11 -33.20 -27.34
C LEU A 124 0.36 -31.74 -27.74
N TYR A 125 1.58 -31.48 -28.18
CA TYR A 125 2.04 -30.16 -28.59
C TYR A 125 2.47 -30.18 -30.06
N GLN A 126 2.13 -29.14 -30.81
CA GLN A 126 2.59 -28.94 -32.19
C GLN A 126 3.58 -27.78 -32.26
N CYS A 127 4.68 -27.99 -32.97
CA CYS A 127 5.72 -26.99 -33.14
C CYS A 127 5.37 -26.02 -34.27
N SER A 128 5.35 -24.73 -33.98
CA SER A 128 5.11 -23.67 -34.98
C SER A 128 6.23 -23.60 -36.02
N SER A 129 7.46 -23.99 -35.67
CA SER A 129 8.64 -23.87 -36.54
C SER A 129 8.77 -25.00 -37.56
N CYS A 130 8.41 -26.24 -37.22
CA CYS A 130 8.62 -27.40 -38.09
C CYS A 130 7.36 -28.28 -38.29
N GLY A 131 6.23 -27.92 -37.70
CA GLY A 131 5.00 -28.71 -37.73
C GLY A 131 5.03 -30.00 -36.91
N GLY A 132 6.20 -30.36 -36.34
CA GLY A 132 6.42 -31.59 -35.60
C GLY A 132 5.60 -31.70 -34.30
N SER A 133 5.12 -32.90 -34.01
CA SER A 133 4.35 -33.19 -32.79
C SER A 133 5.25 -33.65 -31.64
N THR A 134 4.97 -33.18 -30.43
CA THR A 134 5.68 -33.50 -29.18
C THR A 134 4.70 -33.99 -28.14
N ARG A 135 4.98 -35.14 -27.53
CA ARG A 135 4.18 -35.72 -26.45
C ARG A 135 4.74 -35.31 -25.10
N PHE A 136 3.87 -34.94 -24.17
CA PHE A 136 4.21 -34.59 -22.80
C PHE A 136 3.35 -35.40 -21.81
N PRO A 137 3.82 -36.60 -21.42
CA PRO A 137 3.12 -37.45 -20.48
C PRO A 137 3.16 -36.86 -19.07
N ARG A 138 1.99 -36.77 -18.42
CA ARG A 138 1.87 -36.33 -17.02
C ARG A 138 2.09 -37.51 -16.09
N TYR A 139 3.37 -37.84 -15.87
CA TYR A 139 3.80 -39.01 -15.09
C TYR A 139 3.50 -38.84 -13.59
N ASN A 140 3.03 -39.93 -12.96
CA ASN A 140 2.85 -40.00 -11.50
C ASN A 140 3.81 -41.01 -10.83
N HIS A 141 4.58 -41.77 -11.61
CA HIS A 141 5.59 -42.67 -11.06
C HIS A 141 6.86 -41.88 -10.71
N ALA A 142 7.18 -41.74 -9.42
CA ALA A 142 8.29 -40.89 -8.99
C ALA A 142 9.66 -41.36 -9.55
N GLY A 143 9.82 -42.66 -9.81
CA GLY A 143 11.03 -43.18 -10.47
C GLY A 143 11.22 -42.74 -11.92
N ARG A 144 10.12 -42.39 -12.62
CA ARG A 144 10.18 -41.77 -13.96
C ARG A 144 10.50 -40.29 -13.86
N LEU A 145 9.99 -39.61 -12.83
CA LEU A 145 10.27 -38.20 -12.59
C LEU A 145 11.76 -37.95 -12.29
N LEU A 146 12.44 -38.89 -11.62
CA LEU A 146 13.90 -38.87 -11.45
C LEU A 146 14.68 -38.90 -12.79
N GLU A 147 14.09 -39.49 -13.83
CA GLU A 147 14.67 -39.60 -15.18
C GLU A 147 14.31 -38.37 -16.03
N THR A 148 13.03 -37.99 -16.08
CA THR A 148 12.55 -36.89 -16.93
C THR A 148 13.00 -35.53 -16.40
N ARG A 149 13.07 -35.37 -15.07
CA ARG A 149 13.50 -34.16 -14.36
C ARG A 149 12.79 -32.89 -14.82
N ASN A 150 11.53 -33.02 -15.21
CA ASN A 150 10.73 -31.90 -15.66
C ASN A 150 9.24 -32.12 -15.41
N GLY A 151 8.49 -31.02 -15.32
CA GLY A 151 7.06 -31.05 -15.04
C GLY A 151 6.52 -29.74 -14.50
N ARG A 152 5.34 -29.82 -13.87
CA ARG A 152 4.67 -28.73 -13.14
C ARG A 152 4.56 -29.11 -11.66
N CYS A 153 3.81 -28.35 -10.85
CA CYS A 153 3.77 -28.54 -9.39
C CYS A 153 3.51 -29.99 -8.94
N GLY A 154 2.64 -30.71 -9.66
CA GLY A 154 2.38 -32.13 -9.46
C GLY A 154 3.65 -33.00 -9.49
N GLU A 155 4.38 -32.96 -10.60
CA GLU A 155 5.62 -33.74 -10.78
C GLU A 155 6.73 -33.26 -9.85
N TRP A 156 6.83 -31.94 -9.66
CA TRP A 156 7.81 -31.32 -8.77
C TRP A 156 7.68 -31.81 -7.34
N ALA A 157 6.49 -31.69 -6.75
CA ALA A 157 6.24 -32.09 -5.37
C ALA A 157 6.42 -33.60 -5.19
N GLN A 158 5.94 -34.44 -6.12
CA GLN A 158 6.07 -35.90 -6.02
C GLN A 158 7.53 -36.36 -5.96
N CYS A 159 8.37 -35.87 -6.88
CA CYS A 159 9.77 -36.25 -6.92
C CYS A 159 10.56 -35.66 -5.74
N PHE A 160 10.23 -34.44 -5.30
CA PHE A 160 10.85 -33.85 -4.12
C PHE A 160 10.49 -34.58 -2.82
N THR A 161 9.22 -34.97 -2.63
CA THR A 161 8.80 -35.76 -1.45
C THR A 161 9.57 -37.08 -1.38
N LEU A 162 9.74 -37.78 -2.52
CA LEU A 162 10.57 -38.99 -2.58
C LEU A 162 12.01 -38.72 -2.12
N MET A 163 12.63 -37.62 -2.56
CA MET A 163 13.99 -37.28 -2.17
C MET A 163 14.13 -37.01 -0.66
N CYS A 164 13.17 -36.31 -0.05
CA CYS A 164 13.14 -36.12 1.40
C CYS A 164 13.08 -37.46 2.15
N VAL A 165 12.17 -38.35 1.73
CA VAL A 165 12.04 -39.70 2.32
C VAL A 165 13.31 -40.53 2.09
N ALA A 166 13.93 -40.44 0.91
CA ALA A 166 15.15 -41.16 0.58
C ALA A 166 16.35 -40.73 1.42
N MET A 167 16.40 -39.46 1.83
CA MET A 167 17.37 -38.89 2.78
C MET A 167 17.06 -39.23 4.25
N GLY A 168 15.95 -39.92 4.53
CA GLY A 168 15.58 -40.37 5.87
C GLY A 168 14.71 -39.40 6.66
N TYR A 169 14.20 -38.33 6.03
CA TYR A 169 13.27 -37.42 6.69
C TYR A 169 11.84 -37.96 6.64
N GLU A 170 11.10 -37.78 7.73
CA GLU A 170 9.65 -37.98 7.71
C GLU A 170 9.01 -36.84 6.89
N ALA A 171 8.30 -37.20 5.83
CA ALA A 171 7.67 -36.25 4.93
C ALA A 171 6.20 -36.60 4.69
N ARG A 172 5.39 -35.60 4.34
CA ARG A 172 4.02 -35.75 3.85
C ARG A 172 3.90 -35.13 2.46
N PHE A 173 3.14 -35.77 1.59
CA PHE A 173 2.65 -35.16 0.35
C PHE A 173 1.35 -34.40 0.66
N VAL A 174 1.31 -33.12 0.33
CA VAL A 174 0.20 -32.23 0.68
C VAL A 174 -0.60 -31.85 -0.56
N ASN A 175 -1.92 -32.04 -0.48
CA ASN A 175 -2.85 -31.82 -1.57
C ASN A 175 -3.84 -30.71 -1.23
N ASP A 176 -3.81 -29.64 -2.01
CA ASP A 176 -4.74 -28.51 -1.94
C ASP A 176 -5.80 -28.62 -3.04
N TRP A 177 -7.07 -28.47 -2.65
CA TRP A 177 -8.22 -28.62 -3.54
C TRP A 177 -8.29 -27.55 -4.64
N THR A 178 -7.52 -26.46 -4.51
CA THR A 178 -7.43 -25.35 -5.46
C THR A 178 -6.27 -25.48 -6.46
N ASP A 179 -5.94 -26.72 -6.83
CA ASP A 179 -4.98 -27.08 -7.89
C ASP A 179 -3.52 -26.68 -7.58
N HIS A 180 -3.05 -27.10 -6.41
CA HIS A 180 -1.62 -27.06 -6.05
C HIS A 180 -1.25 -28.20 -5.09
N VAL A 181 0.02 -28.55 -5.05
CA VAL A 181 0.56 -29.61 -4.19
C VAL A 181 1.98 -29.26 -3.74
N TRP A 182 2.37 -29.70 -2.54
CA TRP A 182 3.69 -29.47 -1.96
C TRP A 182 4.06 -30.56 -0.95
N THR A 183 5.15 -30.36 -0.20
CA THR A 183 5.66 -31.31 0.81
C THR A 183 5.62 -30.69 2.21
N GLU A 184 5.35 -31.48 3.24
CA GLU A 184 5.72 -31.14 4.62
C GLU A 184 6.86 -32.05 5.08
N VAL A 185 7.80 -31.51 5.86
CA VAL A 185 8.92 -32.27 6.44
C VAL A 185 8.90 -32.09 7.96
N TYR A 186 9.04 -33.19 8.72
CA TYR A 186 9.06 -33.14 10.18
C TYR A 186 10.44 -32.74 10.68
N LEU A 187 10.57 -31.51 11.19
CA LEU A 187 11.83 -30.91 11.62
C LEU A 187 11.63 -30.22 12.96
N ASN A 188 12.61 -30.33 13.86
CA ASN A 188 12.60 -29.66 15.16
C ASN A 188 11.29 -29.90 15.97
N GLY A 189 10.78 -31.14 15.91
CA GLY A 189 9.59 -31.56 16.67
C GLY A 189 8.23 -31.10 16.11
N ARG A 190 8.18 -30.49 14.91
CA ARG A 190 6.93 -30.10 14.23
C ARG A 190 6.98 -30.32 12.72
N TRP A 191 5.82 -30.30 12.07
CA TRP A 191 5.75 -30.29 10.61
C TRP A 191 6.07 -28.91 10.07
N GLN A 192 6.94 -28.85 9.06
CA GLN A 192 7.30 -27.63 8.38
C GLN A 192 6.92 -27.72 6.90
N HIS A 193 6.32 -26.67 6.40
CA HIS A 193 5.98 -26.50 4.98
C HIS A 193 7.26 -26.49 4.10
N ALA A 194 7.25 -27.20 2.97
CA ALA A 194 8.31 -27.18 1.97
C ALA A 194 7.73 -27.20 0.54
N ASP A 195 7.86 -26.10 -0.19
CA ASP A 195 7.46 -26.01 -1.61
C ASP A 195 8.69 -25.98 -2.51
N SER A 196 8.93 -27.10 -3.18
CA SER A 196 10.02 -27.28 -4.14
C SER A 196 9.91 -26.39 -5.39
N CYS A 197 8.69 -26.03 -5.82
CA CYS A 197 8.47 -25.17 -6.97
C CYS A 197 8.95 -23.75 -6.70
N GLU A 198 8.88 -23.34 -5.44
CA GLU A 198 9.12 -21.97 -5.00
C GLU A 198 10.44 -21.81 -4.25
N ASP A 199 11.13 -22.92 -3.92
CA ASP A 199 12.29 -22.93 -3.01
C ASP A 199 11.96 -22.27 -1.67
N ALA A 200 10.82 -22.67 -1.08
CA ALA A 200 10.31 -22.12 0.17
C ALA A 200 10.29 -23.18 1.28
N LEU A 201 10.80 -22.83 2.47
CA LEU A 201 10.77 -23.67 3.67
C LEU A 201 10.13 -22.88 4.82
N ASP A 202 9.20 -23.51 5.53
CA ASP A 202 8.49 -22.95 6.68
C ASP A 202 7.75 -21.62 6.42
N ALA A 203 7.21 -21.49 5.21
CA ALA A 203 6.41 -20.37 4.74
C ALA A 203 4.96 -20.77 4.39
N PRO A 204 4.19 -21.39 5.30
CA PRO A 204 2.87 -21.93 4.98
C PRO A 204 1.85 -20.86 4.54
N MET A 205 2.01 -19.60 4.96
CA MET A 205 1.08 -18.54 4.55
C MET A 205 1.33 -18.01 3.14
N MET A 206 2.33 -18.50 2.40
CA MET A 206 2.63 -17.99 1.05
C MET A 206 1.47 -18.11 0.07
N TYR A 207 0.61 -19.12 0.23
CA TYR A 207 -0.51 -19.36 -0.67
C TYR A 207 -1.65 -18.37 -0.48
N GLU A 208 -2.12 -18.18 0.76
CA GLU A 208 -3.20 -17.22 1.04
C GLU A 208 -2.68 -15.79 1.16
N GLY A 209 -1.52 -15.61 1.79
CA GLY A 209 -0.90 -14.31 2.04
C GLY A 209 -0.17 -13.75 0.83
N GLY A 210 0.69 -14.54 0.19
CA GLY A 210 1.51 -14.09 -0.95
C GLY A 210 0.79 -14.19 -2.29
N TRP A 211 0.12 -15.30 -2.56
CA TRP A 211 -0.54 -15.53 -3.85
C TRP A 211 -2.01 -15.11 -3.86
N GLY A 212 -2.63 -14.90 -2.70
CA GLY A 212 -4.06 -14.60 -2.61
C GLY A 212 -4.98 -15.78 -2.93
N LYS A 213 -4.49 -17.04 -2.86
CA LYS A 213 -5.30 -18.23 -3.13
C LYS A 213 -6.49 -18.31 -2.19
N LYS A 214 -7.65 -18.69 -2.73
CA LYS A 214 -8.88 -18.91 -1.94
C LYS A 214 -9.01 -20.39 -1.54
N LEU A 215 -8.19 -20.81 -0.58
CA LEU A 215 -8.10 -22.21 -0.13
C LEU A 215 -9.44 -22.74 0.44
N SER A 216 -9.62 -24.07 0.41
CA SER A 216 -10.76 -24.78 1.00
C SER A 216 -10.32 -25.99 1.85
N PHE A 217 -9.82 -27.05 1.22
CA PHE A 217 -9.25 -28.22 1.88
C PHE A 217 -7.79 -28.41 1.50
N VAL A 218 -6.96 -28.64 2.51
CA VAL A 218 -5.56 -29.02 2.38
C VAL A 218 -5.32 -30.28 3.21
N VAL A 219 -5.05 -31.40 2.55
CA VAL A 219 -4.89 -32.71 3.19
C VAL A 219 -3.47 -33.21 2.99
N ALA A 220 -2.79 -33.54 4.09
CA ALA A 220 -1.45 -34.08 4.09
C ALA A 220 -1.47 -35.60 4.31
N THR A 221 -0.65 -36.33 3.54
CA THR A 221 -0.58 -37.80 3.59
C THR A 221 0.88 -38.26 3.71
N SER A 222 1.17 -39.14 4.66
CA SER A 222 2.43 -39.89 4.75
C SER A 222 2.17 -41.40 4.67
N ASN A 223 3.17 -42.21 5.05
CA ASN A 223 3.02 -43.66 5.21
C ASN A 223 2.35 -44.05 6.54
N GLU A 224 2.24 -43.12 7.50
CA GLU A 224 1.74 -43.40 8.86
C GLU A 224 0.56 -42.53 9.29
N GLU A 225 0.33 -41.40 8.61
CA GLU A 225 -0.69 -40.42 9.00
C GLU A 225 -1.39 -39.83 7.78
N ILE A 226 -2.66 -39.50 7.96
CA ILE A 226 -3.42 -38.63 7.07
C ILE A 226 -4.17 -37.59 7.88
N VAL A 227 -3.98 -36.31 7.53
CA VAL A 227 -4.40 -35.19 8.38
C VAL A 227 -4.97 -34.06 7.52
N ASP A 228 -6.09 -33.48 7.93
CA ASP A 228 -6.54 -32.17 7.44
C ASP A 228 -5.63 -31.10 8.06
N VAL A 229 -4.71 -30.57 7.26
CA VAL A 229 -3.72 -29.56 7.68
C VAL A 229 -4.15 -28.15 7.27
N THR A 230 -5.41 -27.96 6.82
CA THR A 230 -5.92 -26.68 6.31
C THR A 230 -5.61 -25.51 7.24
N ARG A 231 -5.75 -25.70 8.56
CA ARG A 231 -5.51 -24.66 9.57
C ARG A 231 -4.07 -24.14 9.60
N ARG A 232 -3.08 -24.89 9.10
CA ARG A 232 -1.70 -24.41 8.97
C ARG A 232 -1.55 -23.36 7.86
N TYR A 233 -2.38 -23.45 6.83
CA TYR A 233 -2.26 -22.68 5.59
C TYR A 233 -3.27 -21.54 5.48
N THR A 234 -4.09 -21.32 6.51
CA THR A 234 -5.04 -20.20 6.57
C THR A 234 -5.15 -19.60 7.96
N LYS A 235 -5.26 -18.27 8.03
CA LYS A 235 -5.58 -17.54 9.27
C LYS A 235 -7.08 -17.29 9.45
N VAL A 236 -7.86 -17.48 8.39
CA VAL A 236 -9.30 -17.15 8.37
C VAL A 236 -10.16 -18.41 8.39
N PHE A 237 -9.63 -19.53 8.88
CA PHE A 237 -10.28 -20.84 8.89
C PHE A 237 -11.72 -20.77 9.44
N TYR A 238 -11.93 -20.07 10.56
CA TYR A 238 -13.24 -19.95 11.20
C TYR A 238 -14.15 -18.85 10.62
N SER A 239 -13.69 -18.11 9.61
CA SER A 239 -14.53 -17.09 8.95
C SER A 239 -15.68 -17.71 8.17
N ASN A 240 -16.79 -16.97 8.07
CA ASN A 240 -17.93 -17.41 7.26
C ASN A 240 -17.55 -17.60 5.78
N GLU A 241 -16.69 -16.75 5.21
CA GLU A 241 -16.19 -16.90 3.83
C GLU A 241 -15.48 -18.25 3.67
N PHE A 242 -14.52 -18.57 4.55
CA PHE A 242 -13.73 -19.80 4.44
C PHE A 242 -14.61 -21.06 4.62
N GLN A 243 -15.52 -21.03 5.60
CA GLN A 243 -16.45 -22.13 5.83
C GLN A 243 -17.42 -22.32 4.66
N GLN A 244 -17.85 -21.23 4.00
CA GLN A 244 -18.64 -21.31 2.77
C GLN A 244 -17.85 -21.95 1.62
N ARG A 245 -16.56 -21.61 1.43
CA ARG A 245 -15.71 -22.24 0.41
C ARG A 245 -15.56 -23.75 0.63
N ARG A 246 -15.46 -24.19 1.89
CA ARG A 246 -15.45 -25.63 2.23
C ARG A 246 -16.80 -26.29 1.95
N ALA A 247 -17.90 -25.65 2.34
CA ALA A 247 -19.25 -26.15 2.04
C ALA A 247 -19.52 -26.25 0.53
N GLN A 248 -18.99 -25.33 -0.28
CA GLN A 248 -19.12 -25.34 -1.74
C GLN A 248 -18.45 -26.55 -2.42
N VAL A 249 -17.50 -27.23 -1.75
CA VAL A 249 -16.94 -28.50 -2.24
C VAL A 249 -18.00 -29.62 -2.25
N GLY A 250 -19.08 -29.47 -1.47
CA GLY A 250 -20.21 -30.40 -1.43
C GLY A 250 -19.99 -31.59 -0.49
N VAL A 251 -19.09 -31.48 0.48
CA VAL A 251 -18.85 -32.48 1.53
C VAL A 251 -19.05 -31.85 2.91
N THR A 252 -19.56 -32.63 3.87
CA THR A 252 -19.75 -32.14 5.24
C THR A 252 -18.46 -32.29 6.06
N GLU A 253 -18.22 -31.37 7.02
CA GLU A 253 -17.09 -31.48 7.95
C GLU A 253 -17.10 -32.79 8.74
N ALA A 254 -18.30 -33.28 9.09
CA ALA A 254 -18.48 -34.56 9.78
C ALA A 254 -18.01 -35.74 8.92
N PHE A 255 -18.35 -35.75 7.63
CA PHE A 255 -17.87 -36.77 6.69
C PHE A 255 -16.36 -36.71 6.53
N VAL A 256 -15.79 -35.52 6.34
CA VAL A 256 -14.33 -35.33 6.18
C VAL A 256 -13.59 -35.82 7.42
N SER A 257 -13.97 -35.33 8.61
CA SER A 257 -13.35 -35.72 9.88
C SER A 257 -13.44 -37.24 10.13
N SER A 258 -14.63 -37.83 9.93
CA SER A 258 -14.83 -39.27 10.16
C SER A 258 -14.02 -40.12 9.18
N THR A 259 -13.98 -39.72 7.91
CA THR A 259 -13.24 -40.41 6.85
C THR A 259 -11.74 -40.37 7.13
N LEU A 260 -11.18 -39.19 7.39
CA LEU A 260 -9.75 -39.04 7.65
C LEU A 260 -9.34 -39.75 8.94
N ASN A 261 -10.13 -39.67 10.01
CA ASN A 261 -9.85 -40.40 11.25
C ASN A 261 -9.91 -41.92 11.07
N SER A 262 -10.87 -42.44 10.29
CA SER A 262 -10.94 -43.87 9.98
C SER A 262 -9.72 -44.35 9.21
N LEU A 263 -9.28 -43.60 8.21
CA LEU A 263 -8.07 -43.91 7.43
C LEU A 263 -6.79 -43.81 8.28
N ASP A 264 -6.65 -42.75 9.08
CA ASP A 264 -5.53 -42.55 10.00
C ASP A 264 -5.42 -43.70 11.01
N GLN A 265 -6.54 -44.18 11.55
CA GLN A 265 -6.57 -45.36 12.42
C GLN A 265 -6.12 -46.63 11.68
N GLN A 266 -6.60 -46.84 10.45
CA GLN A 266 -6.21 -48.01 9.65
C GLN A 266 -4.71 -48.04 9.35
N MET A 267 -4.10 -46.88 9.09
CA MET A 267 -2.66 -46.76 8.86
C MET A 267 -1.84 -47.16 10.10
N LYS A 268 -2.41 -46.99 11.30
CA LYS A 268 -1.73 -47.24 12.58
C LYS A 268 -1.88 -48.67 13.10
N ILE A 269 -2.77 -49.49 12.55
CA ILE A 269 -3.07 -50.86 13.03
C ILE A 269 -1.81 -51.72 13.15
N PHE A 270 -0.91 -51.63 12.18
CA PHE A 270 0.29 -52.48 12.12
C PHE A 270 1.55 -51.80 12.67
N LEU A 271 1.42 -50.61 13.26
CA LEU A 271 2.56 -49.90 13.85
C LEU A 271 2.84 -50.41 15.27
N PRO A 272 4.12 -50.48 15.69
CA PRO A 272 4.47 -50.81 17.06
C PRO A 272 3.83 -49.84 18.08
N PRO A 273 3.47 -50.31 19.30
CA PRO A 273 2.81 -49.48 20.31
C PRO A 273 3.56 -48.18 20.65
N TYR A 274 4.90 -48.22 20.72
CA TYR A 274 5.71 -47.03 20.97
C TYR A 274 5.57 -45.99 19.86
N ARG A 275 5.44 -46.43 18.59
CA ARG A 275 5.27 -45.55 17.43
C ARG A 275 3.88 -44.94 17.44
N VAL A 276 2.84 -45.72 17.71
CA VAL A 276 1.47 -45.21 17.88
C VAL A 276 1.41 -44.15 18.99
N GLN A 277 2.07 -44.39 20.14
CA GLN A 277 2.14 -43.41 21.22
C GLN A 277 2.87 -42.12 20.80
N PHE A 278 3.97 -42.24 20.07
CA PHE A 278 4.68 -41.09 19.51
C PHE A 278 3.79 -40.28 18.56
N LEU A 279 3.09 -40.96 17.64
CA LEU A 279 2.17 -40.33 16.68
C LEU A 279 1.01 -39.62 17.38
N SER A 280 0.45 -40.22 18.43
CA SER A 280 -0.60 -39.57 19.23
C SER A 280 -0.10 -38.28 19.89
N LYS A 281 1.09 -38.30 20.50
CA LYS A 281 1.70 -37.10 21.09
C LYS A 281 1.98 -36.03 20.03
N ARG A 282 2.45 -36.43 18.85
CA ARG A 282 2.66 -35.52 17.72
C ARG A 282 1.35 -34.90 17.24
N LYS A 283 0.29 -35.69 17.07
CA LYS A 283 -1.05 -35.23 16.68
C LYS A 283 -1.60 -34.22 17.69
N THR A 284 -1.40 -34.44 18.99
CA THR A 284 -1.78 -33.47 20.03
C THR A 284 -1.02 -32.15 19.87
N LYS A 285 0.30 -32.18 19.69
CA LYS A 285 1.10 -30.95 19.46
C LYS A 285 0.72 -30.21 18.18
N GLU A 286 0.42 -30.95 17.11
CA GLU A 286 -0.05 -30.38 15.84
C GLU A 286 -1.44 -29.75 15.98
N GLN A 287 -2.33 -30.35 16.77
CA GLN A 287 -3.63 -29.77 17.08
C GLN A 287 -3.49 -28.52 17.96
N GLU A 288 -2.59 -28.52 18.94
CA GLU A 288 -2.23 -27.32 19.72
C GLU A 288 -1.65 -26.22 18.82
N GLU A 289 -0.82 -26.56 17.82
CA GLU A 289 -0.33 -25.61 16.80
C GLU A 289 -1.48 -24.99 16.01
N PHE A 290 -2.48 -25.80 15.63
CA PHE A 290 -3.66 -25.31 14.90
C PHE A 290 -4.57 -24.40 15.74
N GLU A 291 -4.73 -24.72 17.02
CA GLU A 291 -5.58 -23.97 17.95
C GLU A 291 -4.94 -22.68 18.42
N ASN A 292 -3.63 -22.70 18.67
CA ASN A 292 -2.83 -21.52 19.00
C ASN A 292 -2.44 -20.69 17.74
N GLY A 293 -3.11 -20.95 16.61
CA GLY A 293 -2.71 -20.50 15.28
C GLY A 293 -2.32 -19.02 15.22
N ASN A 294 -1.38 -18.71 14.31
CA ASN A 294 -0.70 -17.43 13.99
C ASN A 294 -1.61 -16.19 13.76
N SER A 295 -2.53 -15.94 14.67
CA SER A 295 -3.57 -14.91 14.62
C SER A 295 -3.01 -13.50 14.82
N ASN A 296 -1.80 -13.37 15.37
CA ASN A 296 -1.15 -12.10 15.68
C ASN A 296 0.28 -11.94 15.15
N GLN A 297 0.77 -12.85 14.30
CA GLN A 297 2.11 -12.72 13.71
C GLN A 297 2.04 -12.21 12.28
N ASP A 298 2.86 -11.22 11.97
CA ASP A 298 3.04 -10.73 10.62
C ASP A 298 3.49 -11.87 9.68
N LEU A 299 2.99 -11.87 8.44
CA LEU A 299 3.52 -12.76 7.40
C LEU A 299 5.04 -12.58 7.31
N LYS A 300 5.79 -13.69 7.31
CA LYS A 300 7.22 -13.66 7.06
C LYS A 300 7.47 -13.05 5.68
N GLN A 301 8.63 -12.45 5.46
CA GLN A 301 8.99 -11.88 4.15
C GLN A 301 8.87 -12.91 3.01
N GLU A 302 9.22 -14.17 3.31
CA GLU A 302 9.11 -15.31 2.39
C GLU A 302 7.65 -15.68 2.06
N GLU A 303 6.70 -15.37 2.96
CA GLU A 303 5.25 -15.62 2.78
C GLU A 303 4.53 -14.49 2.05
N GLN A 304 5.22 -13.36 1.81
CA GLN A 304 4.67 -12.20 1.10
C GLN A 304 4.98 -12.24 -0.41
N GLN A 305 5.70 -13.25 -0.87
CA GLN A 305 6.10 -13.34 -2.27
C GLN A 305 4.98 -13.92 -3.12
N GLY A 306 4.74 -13.30 -4.27
CA GLY A 306 3.92 -13.87 -5.33
C GLY A 306 4.50 -15.15 -5.89
N ARG A 307 3.67 -15.89 -6.62
CA ARG A 307 4.05 -17.14 -7.26
C ARG A 307 5.19 -16.92 -8.26
N ILE A 308 6.24 -17.72 -8.12
CA ILE A 308 7.38 -17.70 -9.04
C ILE A 308 7.11 -18.66 -10.19
N SER A 309 6.60 -19.86 -9.92
CA SER A 309 6.32 -20.89 -10.94
C SER A 309 5.11 -20.59 -11.85
N GLY A 310 5.08 -21.19 -13.04
CA GLY A 310 3.98 -21.02 -14.02
C GLY A 310 4.22 -19.91 -15.04
N SER A 311 3.39 -19.87 -16.08
CA SER A 311 3.45 -18.80 -17.08
C SER A 311 2.93 -17.48 -16.52
N THR A 312 3.32 -16.36 -17.12
CA THR A 312 2.85 -15.03 -16.70
C THR A 312 1.33 -14.94 -16.80
N GLU A 313 0.75 -15.45 -17.89
CA GLU A 313 -0.70 -15.44 -18.12
C GLU A 313 -1.46 -16.26 -17.06
N TRP A 314 -0.90 -17.41 -16.66
CA TRP A 314 -1.47 -18.24 -15.60
C TRP A 314 -1.48 -17.50 -14.25
N LYS A 315 -0.36 -16.84 -13.91
CA LYS A 315 -0.24 -16.11 -12.66
C LYS A 315 -1.16 -14.88 -12.63
N GLU A 316 -1.24 -14.13 -13.72
CA GLU A 316 -2.10 -12.96 -13.83
C GLU A 316 -3.59 -13.33 -13.79
N SER A 317 -4.01 -14.35 -14.56
CA SER A 317 -5.41 -14.79 -14.59
C SER A 317 -5.93 -15.29 -13.24
N ARG A 318 -5.02 -15.75 -12.37
CA ARG A 318 -5.34 -16.23 -11.02
C ARG A 318 -5.02 -15.22 -9.91
N GLY A 319 -4.47 -14.06 -10.24
CA GLY A 319 -4.07 -13.04 -9.26
C GLY A 319 -2.90 -13.45 -8.36
N GLU A 320 -2.07 -14.41 -8.80
CA GLU A 320 -0.99 -15.03 -8.02
C GLU A 320 0.37 -14.32 -8.21
N THR A 321 0.45 -13.17 -8.91
CA THR A 321 1.71 -12.46 -9.23
C THR A 321 2.39 -11.75 -8.06
N GLY A 322 1.77 -11.69 -6.87
CA GLY A 322 2.35 -11.05 -5.69
C GLY A 322 2.18 -9.53 -5.61
N GLY A 323 1.24 -8.96 -6.37
CA GLY A 323 0.74 -7.59 -6.17
C GLY A 323 -0.58 -7.55 -5.38
N SER A 324 -1.06 -8.71 -4.95
CA SER A 324 -2.33 -8.97 -4.29
C SER A 324 -2.14 -9.25 -2.79
N ILE A 325 -1.12 -8.64 -2.17
CA ILE A 325 -1.17 -8.39 -0.73
C ILE A 325 -2.00 -7.11 -0.56
N PRO A 326 -3.27 -7.19 -0.14
CA PRO A 326 -3.85 -6.08 0.60
C PRO A 326 -2.89 -5.78 1.75
N LYS A 327 -2.38 -4.53 1.83
CA LYS A 327 -1.68 -4.06 3.03
C LYS A 327 -2.52 -4.50 4.23
N LYS A 328 -1.91 -5.22 5.18
CA LYS A 328 -2.57 -5.76 6.37
C LYS A 328 -3.57 -4.76 6.94
N GLU A 329 -4.80 -5.24 7.14
CA GLU A 329 -5.56 -4.92 8.36
C GLU A 329 -4.60 -5.19 9.54
N GLU A 330 -4.22 -4.12 10.27
CA GLU A 330 -3.68 -4.27 11.62
C GLU A 330 -4.67 -5.12 12.44
N PRO A 331 -4.23 -5.86 13.49
CA PRO A 331 -5.19 -6.39 14.45
C PRO A 331 -6.09 -5.23 14.88
N LEU A 332 -7.40 -5.46 15.00
CA LEU A 332 -8.33 -4.48 15.55
C LEU A 332 -7.74 -3.96 16.86
N LYS A 333 -7.01 -2.84 16.81
CA LYS A 333 -6.87 -1.95 17.95
C LYS A 333 -8.32 -1.67 18.31
N PRO A 334 -8.73 -1.86 19.58
CA PRO A 334 -10.01 -1.35 20.02
C PRO A 334 -10.11 0.07 19.47
N VAL A 335 -11.13 0.30 18.64
CA VAL A 335 -11.41 1.57 17.95
C VAL A 335 -11.42 2.74 18.96
N SER A 336 -11.49 2.43 20.26
CA SER A 336 -11.30 3.35 21.37
C SER A 336 -9.99 4.14 21.39
N ASP A 337 -8.81 3.60 21.06
CA ASP A 337 -7.55 4.38 21.27
C ASP A 337 -7.28 5.40 20.16
N PHE A 338 -7.74 5.11 18.95
CA PHE A 338 -7.68 6.02 17.81
C PHE A 338 -8.84 7.02 17.84
N ILE A 339 -10.08 6.60 18.17
CA ILE A 339 -11.17 7.56 18.46
C ILE A 339 -10.81 8.48 19.65
N LYS A 340 -10.08 7.98 20.66
CA LYS A 340 -9.57 8.81 21.77
C LYS A 340 -8.56 9.85 21.31
N SER A 341 -7.70 9.57 20.32
CA SER A 341 -6.77 10.59 19.79
C SER A 341 -7.48 11.69 19.01
N PHE A 342 -8.58 11.37 18.30
CA PHE A 342 -9.41 12.37 17.60
C PHE A 342 -10.27 13.21 18.53
N LYS A 343 -10.75 12.65 19.65
CA LYS A 343 -11.45 13.42 20.70
C LYS A 343 -10.57 14.46 21.41
N LYS A 344 -9.25 14.44 21.22
CA LYS A 344 -8.33 15.42 21.81
C LYS A 344 -8.18 16.71 20.99
N THR A 345 -8.40 16.66 19.68
CA THR A 345 -8.31 17.85 18.81
C THR A 345 -9.67 18.53 18.69
N LYS A 346 -9.72 19.84 18.97
CA LYS A 346 -10.97 20.61 18.83
C LYS A 346 -11.40 20.61 17.35
N PRO A 347 -12.63 20.20 17.03
CA PRO A 347 -13.08 20.16 15.63
C PRO A 347 -13.15 21.58 15.04
N THR A 348 -12.83 21.68 13.74
CA THR A 348 -12.94 22.93 12.96
C THR A 348 -14.41 23.35 12.77
N PHE A 349 -15.32 22.39 12.82
CA PHE A 349 -16.76 22.59 12.84
C PHE A 349 -17.42 21.53 13.73
N SER A 350 -18.37 21.93 14.57
CA SER A 350 -19.23 21.02 15.34
C SER A 350 -20.64 21.56 15.43
N LEU A 351 -21.66 20.70 15.28
CA LEU A 351 -23.06 21.08 15.53
C LEU A 351 -23.35 21.43 16.99
N ASP A 352 -22.49 21.01 17.92
CA ASP A 352 -22.61 21.38 19.33
C ASP A 352 -22.23 22.85 19.59
N ASP A 353 -21.64 23.56 18.61
CA ASP A 353 -21.29 24.98 18.76
C ASP A 353 -22.54 25.89 18.70
N PRO A 354 -22.65 26.95 19.55
CA PRO A 354 -23.86 27.79 19.67
C PRO A 354 -24.36 28.49 18.39
N ASN A 355 -23.54 28.54 17.33
CA ASN A 355 -23.86 29.18 16.05
C ASN A 355 -23.69 28.24 14.84
N ALA A 356 -23.51 26.94 15.07
CA ALA A 356 -23.19 25.97 14.01
C ALA A 356 -24.21 25.98 12.88
N HIS A 357 -25.51 26.08 13.20
CA HIS A 357 -26.59 26.07 12.21
C HIS A 357 -26.49 27.21 11.20
N SER A 358 -25.95 28.38 11.59
CA SER A 358 -25.76 29.51 10.68
C SER A 358 -24.70 29.25 9.60
N LYS A 359 -23.82 28.27 9.82
CA LYS A 359 -22.77 27.84 8.88
C LYS A 359 -23.24 26.77 7.90
N ILE A 360 -24.46 26.24 8.07
CA ILE A 360 -25.05 25.24 7.18
C ILE A 360 -26.09 25.91 6.28
N ILE A 361 -26.19 25.44 5.04
CA ILE A 361 -27.31 25.72 4.14
C ILE A 361 -28.08 24.43 3.85
N CYS A 362 -29.41 24.49 3.93
CA CYS A 362 -30.29 23.42 3.49
C CYS A 362 -30.70 23.64 2.03
N VAL A 363 -30.70 22.57 1.25
CA VAL A 363 -31.07 22.55 -0.17
C VAL A 363 -32.11 21.45 -0.40
N GLY A 364 -33.07 21.72 -1.28
CA GLY A 364 -34.18 20.79 -1.54
C GLY A 364 -35.12 20.70 -0.35
N ASP A 365 -35.51 19.48 0.01
CA ASP A 365 -36.46 19.19 1.09
C ASP A 365 -35.80 19.20 2.49
N ALA A 366 -34.48 19.41 2.57
CA ALA A 366 -33.77 19.42 3.84
C ALA A 366 -34.22 20.58 4.74
N SER A 367 -34.33 20.34 6.04
CA SER A 367 -34.79 21.36 7.01
C SER A 367 -34.18 21.17 8.39
N LEU A 368 -33.90 22.28 9.09
CA LEU A 368 -33.53 22.29 10.50
C LEU A 368 -34.77 22.00 11.35
N GLN A 369 -34.65 21.03 12.25
CA GLN A 369 -35.67 20.71 13.24
C GLN A 369 -35.22 21.28 14.59
N VAL A 370 -35.97 22.27 15.07
CA VAL A 370 -35.72 22.92 16.36
C VAL A 370 -36.58 22.25 17.41
N THR A 371 -35.96 21.72 18.45
CA THR A 371 -36.69 21.02 19.53
C THR A 371 -36.89 21.97 20.71
N PRO A 372 -38.09 22.04 21.34
CA PRO A 372 -38.29 22.86 22.53
C PRO A 372 -37.31 22.43 23.62
N LYS A 373 -36.53 23.36 24.18
CA LYS A 373 -35.46 23.04 25.14
C LYS A 373 -36.01 22.50 26.47
N ASP A 374 -36.24 21.19 26.54
CA ASP A 374 -36.38 20.46 27.80
C ASP A 374 -35.07 19.69 28.08
N ALA A 375 -34.21 20.32 28.89
CA ALA A 375 -32.88 19.79 29.23
C ALA A 375 -32.93 18.43 29.95
N SER A 376 -34.09 18.01 30.46
CA SER A 376 -34.27 16.73 31.17
C SER A 376 -34.39 15.52 30.25
N LYS A 377 -34.61 15.72 28.94
CA LYS A 377 -34.78 14.64 27.94
C LYS A 377 -33.63 14.45 26.96
N GLY A 378 -32.59 15.30 27.03
CA GLY A 378 -31.46 15.23 26.09
C GLY A 378 -31.82 15.57 24.64
N GLU A 379 -32.89 16.34 24.42
CA GLU A 379 -33.36 16.75 23.09
C GLU A 379 -32.43 17.85 22.51
N ARG A 380 -31.96 17.64 21.28
CA ARG A 380 -31.06 18.56 20.55
C ARG A 380 -31.59 18.86 19.16
N ASP A 381 -31.25 20.03 18.62
CA ASP A 381 -31.58 20.40 17.25
C ASP A 381 -30.87 19.43 16.27
N TYR A 382 -31.52 19.12 15.15
CA TYR A 382 -31.01 18.19 14.15
C TYR A 382 -31.46 18.58 12.74
N PHE A 383 -30.82 18.03 11.71
CA PHE A 383 -31.20 18.27 10.33
C PHE A 383 -31.96 17.07 9.77
N ASN A 384 -33.17 17.30 9.27
CA ASN A 384 -33.93 16.31 8.51
C ASN A 384 -33.57 16.48 7.03
N LEU A 385 -32.97 15.47 6.40
CA LEU A 385 -32.63 15.49 4.97
C LEU A 385 -33.84 15.16 4.10
N THR A 386 -34.65 14.17 4.51
CA THR A 386 -35.94 13.87 3.88
C THR A 386 -36.97 13.48 4.92
N LYS A 387 -38.22 13.84 4.67
CA LYS A 387 -39.37 13.33 5.42
C LYS A 387 -39.71 11.91 4.97
N ASN A 388 -40.52 11.21 5.78
CA ASN A 388 -41.06 9.89 5.41
C ASN A 388 -42.18 10.01 4.36
N THR A 389 -41.85 10.59 3.19
CA THR A 389 -42.72 10.82 2.05
C THR A 389 -41.98 10.46 0.76
N SER A 390 -42.71 10.05 -0.29
CA SER A 390 -42.13 9.69 -1.58
C SER A 390 -41.55 10.89 -2.33
N SER A 391 -40.60 10.63 -3.24
CA SER A 391 -40.03 11.64 -4.16
C SER A 391 -39.45 12.88 -3.47
N GLN A 392 -38.74 12.69 -2.36
CA GLN A 392 -38.00 13.75 -1.68
C GLN A 392 -36.52 13.72 -2.08
N LYS A 393 -35.86 14.88 -2.02
CA LYS A 393 -34.41 15.00 -2.06
C LYS A 393 -33.95 16.19 -1.25
N GLY A 394 -33.02 15.96 -0.33
CA GLY A 394 -32.46 17.02 0.49
C GLY A 394 -30.97 16.91 0.63
N ALA A 395 -30.32 18.06 0.77
CA ALA A 395 -28.91 18.17 1.06
C ALA A 395 -28.66 19.27 2.11
N ILE A 396 -27.65 19.07 2.93
CA ILE A 396 -27.08 20.12 3.78
C ILE A 396 -25.62 20.31 3.41
N TRP A 397 -25.15 21.55 3.30
CA TRP A 397 -23.76 21.89 2.99
C TRP A 397 -23.19 22.85 4.02
N LEU A 398 -21.92 22.68 4.38
CA LEU A 398 -21.17 23.77 5.01
C LEU A 398 -20.99 24.90 4.00
N LYS A 399 -21.17 26.14 4.46
CA LYS A 399 -20.96 27.35 3.64
C LYS A 399 -19.48 27.53 3.29
N ASP A 400 -18.61 27.22 4.24
CA ASP A 400 -17.15 27.27 4.08
C ASP A 400 -16.66 26.01 3.34
N THR A 401 -15.64 26.18 2.48
CA THR A 401 -15.01 25.08 1.76
C THR A 401 -13.91 24.42 2.60
N ILE A 402 -13.65 23.15 2.31
CA ILE A 402 -12.45 22.43 2.74
C ILE A 402 -11.43 22.38 1.62
N SER A 403 -10.14 22.32 1.97
CA SER A 403 -9.09 22.05 0.99
C SER A 403 -9.06 20.57 0.62
N THR A 404 -9.04 20.27 -0.67
CA THR A 404 -8.92 18.90 -1.20
C THR A 404 -7.48 18.37 -1.14
N ASN A 405 -6.52 19.23 -0.81
CA ASN A 405 -5.10 18.89 -0.65
C ASN A 405 -4.73 18.48 0.79
N HIS A 406 -5.66 18.62 1.73
CA HIS A 406 -5.42 18.32 3.14
C HIS A 406 -6.30 17.18 3.63
N SER A 407 -5.78 16.44 4.60
CA SER A 407 -6.52 15.41 5.31
C SER A 407 -7.70 16.02 6.07
N PHE A 408 -8.79 15.27 6.19
CA PHE A 408 -9.91 15.66 7.04
C PHE A 408 -10.54 14.44 7.69
N THR A 409 -11.26 14.68 8.78
CA THR A 409 -12.10 13.70 9.47
C THR A 409 -13.49 14.27 9.68
N SER A 410 -14.52 13.56 9.23
CA SER A 410 -15.93 13.89 9.40
C SER A 410 -16.59 12.82 10.28
N MET A 411 -17.31 13.22 11.33
CA MET A 411 -18.08 12.32 12.18
C MET A 411 -19.54 12.77 12.22
N CYS A 412 -20.44 11.91 11.79
CA CYS A 412 -21.88 12.15 11.67
C CYS A 412 -22.64 11.12 12.50
N GLU A 413 -23.55 11.56 13.35
CA GLU A 413 -24.53 10.68 14.00
C GLU A 413 -25.86 10.84 13.27
N PHE A 414 -26.50 9.74 12.89
CA PHE A 414 -27.70 9.76 12.07
C PHE A 414 -28.73 8.71 12.47
N ILE A 415 -29.99 8.93 12.07
CA ILE A 415 -31.09 7.98 12.22
C ILE A 415 -31.79 7.80 10.87
N ILE A 416 -32.03 6.55 10.49
CA ILE A 416 -32.86 6.18 9.34
C ILE A 416 -34.02 5.32 9.86
N THR A 417 -35.26 5.74 9.61
CA THR A 417 -36.45 4.98 10.04
C THR A 417 -36.51 3.59 9.37
N GLN A 418 -37.13 2.60 10.03
CA GLN A 418 -37.27 1.23 9.51
C GLN A 418 -38.03 1.15 8.17
N ASP A 419 -37.75 0.09 7.39
CA ASP A 419 -38.50 -0.38 6.21
C ASP A 419 -38.84 0.67 5.12
N GLY A 420 -37.90 0.95 4.21
CA GLY A 420 -38.13 1.88 3.10
C GLY A 420 -36.92 2.17 2.18
N ALA A 421 -36.65 3.45 1.89
CA ALA A 421 -35.83 3.98 0.78
C ALA A 421 -34.29 3.73 0.80
N ASP A 422 -33.56 4.53 0.02
CA ASP A 422 -32.20 4.25 -0.45
C ASP A 422 -31.08 4.63 0.54
N GLY A 423 -31.33 5.41 1.59
CA GLY A 423 -30.35 5.76 2.64
C GLY A 423 -29.81 7.20 2.54
N LEU A 424 -28.56 7.44 2.96
CA LEU A 424 -27.91 8.77 2.92
C LEU A 424 -26.45 8.72 2.47
N ALA A 425 -25.86 9.87 2.14
CA ALA A 425 -24.45 10.00 1.78
C ALA A 425 -23.78 11.20 2.45
N LEU A 426 -22.48 11.07 2.75
CA LEU A 426 -21.57 12.22 2.91
C LEU A 426 -20.96 12.53 1.55
N VAL A 427 -20.97 13.80 1.14
CA VAL A 427 -20.54 14.23 -0.19
C VAL A 427 -19.54 15.38 -0.07
N VAL A 428 -18.46 15.30 -0.85
CA VAL A 428 -17.51 16.39 -1.10
C VAL A 428 -17.66 16.78 -2.57
N GLN A 429 -17.92 18.05 -2.88
CA GLN A 429 -18.19 18.51 -4.25
C GLN A 429 -17.74 19.94 -4.50
N ASN A 430 -17.37 20.23 -5.75
CA ASN A 430 -16.91 21.55 -6.19
C ASN A 430 -17.77 22.09 -7.36
N GLN A 431 -19.09 21.96 -7.24
CA GLN A 431 -20.06 22.43 -8.21
C GLN A 431 -20.76 23.71 -7.74
N SER A 432 -21.50 23.66 -6.63
CA SER A 432 -22.14 24.86 -6.02
C SER A 432 -22.67 24.57 -4.62
N LEU A 433 -22.89 25.61 -3.81
CA LEU A 433 -23.63 25.52 -2.54
C LEU A 433 -25.11 25.11 -2.67
N SER A 434 -25.66 25.15 -3.88
CA SER A 434 -27.02 24.72 -4.21
C SER A 434 -27.08 23.34 -4.86
N ALA A 435 -25.95 22.61 -4.92
CA ALA A 435 -25.88 21.32 -5.59
C ALA A 435 -26.77 20.28 -4.89
N ILE A 436 -27.55 19.55 -5.70
CA ILE A 436 -28.34 18.40 -5.28
C ILE A 436 -28.53 17.45 -6.47
N GLY A 437 -28.32 16.16 -6.23
CA GLY A 437 -28.43 15.10 -7.23
C GLY A 437 -29.87 14.64 -7.49
N GLY A 438 -30.00 13.49 -8.15
CA GLY A 438 -31.27 12.84 -8.45
C GLY A 438 -32.00 12.30 -7.21
N ASP A 439 -33.28 11.97 -7.37
CA ASP A 439 -34.15 11.37 -6.36
C ASP A 439 -34.07 9.82 -6.34
N GLY A 440 -34.76 9.18 -5.39
CA GLY A 440 -34.77 7.72 -5.21
C GLY A 440 -33.36 7.12 -5.10
N CYS A 441 -33.05 6.12 -5.94
CA CYS A 441 -31.78 5.39 -5.95
C CYS A 441 -30.55 6.26 -6.26
N ASN A 442 -30.74 7.52 -6.62
CA ASN A 442 -29.70 8.52 -6.84
C ASN A 442 -29.29 9.27 -5.55
N MET A 443 -30.05 9.12 -4.46
CA MET A 443 -29.71 9.51 -3.09
C MET A 443 -29.28 10.98 -2.89
N GLY A 444 -29.74 11.87 -3.76
CA GLY A 444 -29.44 13.29 -3.69
C GLY A 444 -27.99 13.67 -4.04
N HIS A 445 -27.15 12.72 -4.52
CA HIS A 445 -25.77 13.01 -4.93
C HIS A 445 -25.45 12.59 -6.36
N VAL A 446 -26.11 11.55 -6.90
CA VAL A 446 -25.87 11.12 -8.29
C VAL A 446 -26.26 12.23 -9.25
N GLY A 447 -25.36 12.56 -10.17
CA GLY A 447 -25.47 13.69 -11.10
C GLY A 447 -24.68 14.94 -10.71
N ILE A 448 -24.28 15.08 -9.43
CA ILE A 448 -23.36 16.15 -9.01
C ILE A 448 -21.99 15.85 -9.61
N GLN A 449 -21.50 16.75 -10.48
CA GLN A 449 -20.20 16.60 -11.13
C GLN A 449 -19.08 17.01 -10.16
N ASN A 450 -17.85 16.57 -10.42
CA ASN A 450 -16.67 16.91 -9.63
C ASN A 450 -16.89 16.65 -8.13
N SER A 451 -17.22 15.40 -7.80
CA SER A 451 -17.70 15.02 -6.48
C SER A 451 -17.19 13.65 -6.05
N VAL A 452 -17.12 13.47 -4.74
CA VAL A 452 -16.96 12.18 -4.08
C VAL A 452 -18.10 11.98 -3.10
N ALA A 453 -18.69 10.79 -3.10
CA ALA A 453 -19.74 10.42 -2.16
C ALA A 453 -19.38 9.15 -1.40
N VAL A 454 -19.55 9.17 -0.08
CA VAL A 454 -19.60 8.01 0.79
C VAL A 454 -21.08 7.71 1.04
N GLU A 455 -21.62 6.77 0.28
CA GLU A 455 -23.03 6.39 0.23
C GLU A 455 -23.32 5.20 1.15
N ILE A 456 -24.28 5.34 2.07
CA ILE A 456 -24.86 4.24 2.84
C ILE A 456 -26.18 3.86 2.19
N ASN A 457 -26.16 2.78 1.40
CA ASN A 457 -27.33 2.31 0.69
C ASN A 457 -28.07 1.23 1.49
N THR A 458 -29.33 1.51 1.87
CA THR A 458 -30.17 0.62 2.67
C THR A 458 -31.19 -0.17 1.84
N PHE A 459 -31.35 0.14 0.56
CA PHE A 459 -32.35 -0.48 -0.31
C PHE A 459 -31.86 -1.81 -0.89
N GLN A 460 -32.64 -2.88 -0.67
CA GLN A 460 -32.35 -4.27 -1.06
C GLN A 460 -31.03 -4.84 -0.50
N ASN A 461 -29.87 -4.43 -1.04
CA ASN A 461 -28.54 -4.91 -0.65
C ASN A 461 -27.85 -3.85 0.22
N LYS A 462 -27.77 -4.10 1.53
CA LYS A 462 -27.29 -3.15 2.54
C LYS A 462 -25.79 -2.99 2.33
N GLN A 463 -25.37 -1.84 1.83
CA GLN A 463 -24.00 -1.63 1.39
C GLN A 463 -23.52 -0.21 1.65
N ILE A 464 -22.22 -0.04 1.85
CA ILE A 464 -21.55 1.24 1.81
C ILE A 464 -20.71 1.33 0.53
N ARG A 465 -20.67 2.50 -0.09
CA ARG A 465 -20.00 2.73 -1.38
C ARG A 465 -19.20 4.03 -1.32
N VAL A 466 -18.03 4.03 -1.94
CA VAL A 466 -17.33 5.28 -2.28
C VAL A 466 -17.48 5.47 -3.78
N LEU A 467 -17.94 6.64 -4.20
CA LEU A 467 -18.16 6.99 -5.59
C LEU A 467 -17.38 8.26 -5.95
N SER A 468 -16.88 8.35 -7.18
CA SER A 468 -16.39 9.59 -7.77
C SER A 468 -17.25 9.95 -8.98
N SER A 469 -17.87 11.13 -8.94
CA SER A 469 -18.82 11.61 -9.96
C SER A 469 -19.82 10.53 -10.39
N SER A 470 -20.51 9.95 -9.41
CA SER A 470 -21.51 8.88 -9.57
C SER A 470 -20.98 7.51 -10.03
N LYS A 471 -19.68 7.34 -10.23
CA LYS A 471 -19.07 6.04 -10.57
C LYS A 471 -18.52 5.36 -9.31
N PRO A 472 -18.89 4.11 -9.02
CA PRO A 472 -18.40 3.41 -7.83
C PRO A 472 -16.91 3.11 -7.94
N ILE A 473 -16.15 3.47 -6.91
CA ILE A 473 -14.76 3.08 -6.69
C ILE A 473 -14.73 1.73 -5.95
N ILE A 474 -15.53 1.62 -4.88
CA ILE A 474 -15.63 0.40 -4.07
C ILE A 474 -17.04 0.24 -3.51
N THR A 475 -17.42 -0.99 -3.18
CA THR A 475 -18.70 -1.35 -2.56
C THR A 475 -18.46 -2.46 -1.55
N LYS A 476 -19.05 -2.34 -0.36
CA LYS A 476 -18.93 -3.32 0.74
C LYS A 476 -20.28 -3.51 1.41
N SER A 477 -20.67 -4.77 1.65
CA SER A 477 -21.90 -5.07 2.39
C SER A 477 -21.79 -4.69 3.87
N ILE A 478 -22.86 -4.16 4.43
CA ILE A 478 -22.97 -3.75 5.84
C ILE A 478 -24.18 -4.37 6.51
N LYS A 479 -24.21 -4.31 7.85
CA LYS A 479 -25.42 -4.61 8.62
C LYS A 479 -26.50 -3.57 8.33
N ASN A 480 -27.76 -3.93 8.59
CA ASN A 480 -28.85 -2.97 8.43
C ASN A 480 -28.71 -1.81 9.44
N VAL A 481 -28.70 -0.58 8.93
CA VAL A 481 -28.73 0.66 9.72
C VAL A 481 -30.01 1.47 9.51
N SER A 482 -30.93 0.92 8.71
CA SER A 482 -32.32 1.37 8.65
C SER A 482 -33.11 0.59 9.71
N ASP A 483 -32.79 0.83 10.97
CA ASP A 483 -33.41 0.16 12.11
C ASP A 483 -34.10 1.15 13.09
N GLY A 484 -34.13 2.45 12.74
CA GLY A 484 -34.70 3.51 13.57
C GLY A 484 -33.85 3.88 14.79
N LYS A 485 -32.64 3.34 14.94
CA LYS A 485 -31.72 3.67 16.03
C LYS A 485 -30.65 4.66 15.57
N LEU A 486 -29.97 5.22 16.57
CA LEU A 486 -28.82 6.08 16.37
C LEU A 486 -27.63 5.26 15.89
N HIS A 487 -27.08 5.67 14.74
CA HIS A 487 -25.86 5.14 14.16
C HIS A 487 -24.84 6.26 13.99
N SER A 488 -23.57 5.90 13.85
CA SER A 488 -22.52 6.87 13.52
C SER A 488 -21.78 6.50 12.24
N LEU A 489 -21.56 7.48 11.36
CA LEU A 489 -20.70 7.40 10.20
C LEU A 489 -19.47 8.26 10.47
N TRP A 490 -18.28 7.69 10.35
CA TRP A 490 -17.05 8.46 10.38
C TRP A 490 -16.25 8.22 9.10
N VAL A 491 -15.71 9.30 8.55
CA VAL A 491 -14.98 9.32 7.28
C VAL A 491 -13.68 10.07 7.48
N MET A 492 -12.58 9.47 7.05
CA MET A 492 -11.25 10.08 7.12
C MET A 492 -10.62 10.07 5.73
N TYR A 493 -10.25 11.26 5.25
CA TYR A 493 -9.43 11.39 4.06
C TYR A 493 -7.99 11.67 4.47
N ASP A 494 -7.06 10.91 3.90
CA ASP A 494 -5.63 11.10 4.00
C ASP A 494 -5.09 11.59 2.66
N SER A 495 -4.71 12.88 2.61
CA SER A 495 -4.20 13.50 1.39
C SER A 495 -2.76 13.10 1.04
N GLU A 496 -1.99 12.59 2.01
CA GLU A 496 -0.62 12.11 1.76
C GLU A 496 -0.64 10.75 1.06
N ASN A 497 -1.51 9.86 1.53
CA ASN A 497 -1.64 8.51 0.98
C ASN A 497 -2.68 8.39 -0.14
N GLU A 498 -3.37 9.50 -0.46
CA GLU A 498 -4.49 9.58 -1.41
C GLU A 498 -5.49 8.45 -1.16
N CYS A 499 -6.00 8.37 0.08
CA CYS A 499 -6.96 7.36 0.44
C CYS A 499 -8.05 7.89 1.38
N ILE A 500 -9.21 7.21 1.34
CA ILE A 500 -10.34 7.46 2.22
C ILE A 500 -10.64 6.21 3.04
N ASN A 501 -10.86 6.40 4.34
CA ASN A 501 -11.29 5.39 5.29
C ASN A 501 -12.72 5.73 5.74
N VAL A 502 -13.55 4.71 5.91
CA VAL A 502 -14.95 4.88 6.29
C VAL A 502 -15.29 3.85 7.35
N GLY A 503 -15.86 4.29 8.46
CA GLY A 503 -16.45 3.40 9.45
C GLY A 503 -17.90 3.74 9.77
N LEU A 504 -18.57 2.74 10.29
CA LEU A 504 -19.97 2.73 10.63
C LEU A 504 -20.09 2.12 12.02
N ASP A 505 -20.67 2.88 12.95
CA ASP A 505 -20.62 2.62 14.38
C ASP A 505 -19.17 2.38 14.84
N ASP A 506 -18.96 1.37 15.69
CA ASP A 506 -17.64 1.01 16.22
C ASP A 506 -16.81 0.14 15.23
N VAL A 507 -17.20 0.09 13.96
CA VAL A 507 -16.58 -0.78 12.95
C VAL A 507 -16.03 0.03 11.79
N MET A 508 -14.75 -0.14 11.48
CA MET A 508 -14.18 0.34 10.21
C MET A 508 -14.67 -0.57 9.07
N VAL A 509 -15.32 0.02 8.07
CA VAL A 509 -15.99 -0.73 6.99
C VAL A 509 -15.20 -0.71 5.69
N LEU A 510 -14.54 0.41 5.39
CA LEU A 510 -13.65 0.58 4.25
C LEU A 510 -12.34 1.20 4.74
N GLU A 511 -11.23 0.60 4.36
CA GLU A 511 -9.90 1.04 4.78
C GLU A 511 -9.03 1.27 3.53
N ASN A 512 -8.26 2.37 3.54
CA ASN A 512 -7.28 2.75 2.54
C ASN A 512 -7.81 2.73 1.08
N VAL A 513 -9.07 3.13 0.88
CA VAL A 513 -9.69 3.20 -0.45
C VAL A 513 -9.00 4.29 -1.25
N LYS A 514 -8.30 3.93 -2.32
CA LYS A 514 -7.57 4.89 -3.16
C LYS A 514 -8.51 5.94 -3.75
N LEU A 515 -8.19 7.19 -3.46
CA LEU A 515 -8.98 8.35 -3.85
C LEU A 515 -8.08 9.59 -3.85
N ASN A 516 -7.99 10.28 -4.98
CA ASN A 516 -7.39 11.61 -5.04
C ASN A 516 -8.52 12.65 -5.10
N LEU A 517 -8.75 13.39 -4.01
CA LEU A 517 -9.84 14.37 -3.94
C LEU A 517 -9.64 15.56 -4.87
N VAL A 518 -8.39 16.00 -5.09
CA VAL A 518 -8.07 17.11 -5.99
C VAL A 518 -8.51 16.77 -7.40
N GLN A 519 -8.21 15.54 -7.84
CA GLN A 519 -8.62 15.02 -9.15
C GLN A 519 -10.13 14.81 -9.21
N ALA A 520 -10.72 14.17 -8.19
CA ALA A 520 -12.15 13.84 -8.18
C ALA A 520 -13.05 15.07 -8.10
N CYS A 521 -12.62 16.14 -7.42
CA CYS A 521 -13.34 17.41 -7.30
C CYS A 521 -12.87 18.48 -8.28
N ALA A 522 -11.90 18.18 -9.15
CA ALA A 522 -11.36 19.08 -10.15
C ALA A 522 -10.99 20.48 -9.60
N GLY A 523 -10.41 20.53 -8.39
CA GLY A 523 -10.10 21.79 -7.72
C GLY A 523 -9.47 21.59 -6.34
N ASN A 524 -8.93 22.68 -5.79
CA ASN A 524 -8.24 22.71 -4.50
C ASN A 524 -9.16 22.95 -3.31
N ASP A 525 -10.38 23.42 -3.57
CA ASP A 525 -11.41 23.73 -2.57
C ASP A 525 -12.71 23.02 -2.96
N ALA A 526 -13.42 22.49 -1.96
CA ALA A 526 -14.70 21.81 -2.16
C ALA A 526 -15.65 22.03 -0.98
N TRP A 527 -16.95 22.02 -1.23
CA TRP A 527 -17.97 21.96 -0.18
C TRP A 527 -18.18 20.53 0.28
N ILE A 528 -18.44 20.37 1.57
CA ILE A 528 -18.74 19.08 2.19
C ILE A 528 -20.12 19.14 2.86
N GLY A 529 -20.85 18.04 2.79
CA GLY A 529 -22.24 17.99 3.22
C GLY A 529 -22.85 16.60 3.20
N HIS A 530 -24.11 16.50 3.59
CA HIS A 530 -24.87 15.25 3.60
C HIS A 530 -26.07 15.34 2.67
N THR A 531 -26.39 14.24 1.98
CA THR A 531 -27.53 14.14 1.06
C THR A 531 -28.36 12.90 1.34
N ALA A 532 -29.65 12.95 1.04
CA ALA A 532 -30.53 11.79 1.01
C ALA A 532 -31.66 12.01 0.00
N ALA A 533 -32.27 10.91 -0.45
CA ALA A 533 -33.45 10.97 -1.30
C ALA A 533 -34.42 9.81 -1.03
N THR A 534 -35.67 10.01 -1.43
CA THR A 534 -36.70 8.97 -1.47
C THR A 534 -37.28 8.86 -2.88
N GLY A 535 -37.88 7.72 -3.19
CA GLY A 535 -38.47 7.42 -4.50
C GLY A 535 -39.86 6.83 -4.32
N GLY A 536 -40.13 5.69 -4.96
CA GLY A 536 -41.37 4.92 -4.76
C GLY A 536 -41.50 4.34 -3.34
N TYR A 537 -40.37 4.07 -2.69
CA TYR A 537 -40.28 3.81 -1.24
C TYR A 537 -39.77 5.08 -0.53
N HIS A 538 -40.14 5.25 0.74
CA HIS A 538 -39.87 6.46 1.50
C HIS A 538 -39.35 6.16 2.90
N GLN A 539 -38.45 7.01 3.39
CA GLN A 539 -37.86 6.96 4.72
C GLN A 539 -37.51 8.36 5.21
N LYS A 540 -37.55 8.54 6.53
CA LYS A 540 -36.99 9.72 7.18
C LYS A 540 -35.50 9.52 7.40
N HIS A 541 -34.70 10.50 6.99
CA HIS A 541 -33.25 10.54 7.20
C HIS A 541 -32.89 11.76 8.04
N ASP A 542 -32.37 11.54 9.25
CA ASP A 542 -32.02 12.61 10.20
C ASP A 542 -30.50 12.59 10.47
N VAL A 543 -29.85 13.74 10.33
CA VAL A 543 -28.48 14.00 10.81
C VAL A 543 -28.59 14.62 12.19
N MET A 544 -28.31 13.80 13.20
CA MET A 544 -28.47 14.11 14.61
C MET A 544 -27.28 14.92 15.15
N ASN A 545 -26.04 14.55 14.80
CA ASN A 545 -24.83 15.33 15.10
C ASN A 545 -23.93 15.32 13.88
N TRP A 546 -23.06 16.33 13.78
CA TRP A 546 -22.01 16.36 12.78
C TRP A 546 -20.85 17.23 13.25
N SER A 547 -19.65 16.70 13.13
CA SER A 547 -18.40 17.42 13.35
C SER A 547 -17.40 17.13 12.24
N LEU A 548 -16.53 18.10 11.99
CA LEU A 548 -15.51 18.05 10.96
C LEU A 548 -14.21 18.62 11.53
N SER A 549 -13.11 17.91 11.34
CA SER A 549 -11.75 18.33 11.64
C SER A 549 -10.95 18.30 10.35
N THR A 550 -10.49 19.44 9.87
CA THR A 550 -9.53 19.49 8.76
C THR A 550 -8.13 19.65 9.31
N THR A 551 -7.16 18.93 8.75
CA THR A 551 -5.74 19.20 8.93
C THR A 551 -5.39 20.42 8.07
N THR A 552 -5.97 21.57 8.40
CA THR A 552 -5.30 22.83 8.11
C THR A 552 -4.03 22.78 8.92
N SER A 553 -2.90 22.44 8.30
CA SER A 553 -1.62 22.76 8.90
C SER A 553 -1.73 24.24 9.27
N GLN A 554 -1.49 24.57 10.54
CA GLN A 554 -1.45 25.98 10.95
C GLN A 554 -0.42 26.78 10.11
N PHE A 555 0.49 26.05 9.43
CA PHE A 555 1.55 26.54 8.58
C PHE A 555 1.48 25.90 7.19
N ASP A 556 1.20 26.69 6.16
CA ASP A 556 1.26 26.25 4.76
C ASP A 556 2.67 26.36 4.19
N PHE A 557 3.02 25.53 3.22
CA PHE A 557 4.27 25.66 2.46
C PHE A 557 4.32 26.99 1.70
N HIS A 558 5.51 27.60 1.67
CA HIS A 558 5.79 28.79 0.89
C HIS A 558 6.16 28.44 -0.56
N PHE A 559 5.54 29.11 -1.53
CA PHE A 559 5.76 28.91 -2.96
C PHE A 559 6.05 30.21 -3.70
N TYR A 560 6.90 30.13 -4.73
CA TYR A 560 7.18 31.22 -5.65
C TYR A 560 6.37 31.04 -6.93
N LYS A 561 5.23 31.73 -7.03
CA LYS A 561 4.28 31.63 -8.15
C LYS A 561 4.45 32.69 -9.23
N THR A 562 5.00 33.85 -8.88
CA THR A 562 5.13 34.99 -9.80
C THR A 562 6.32 34.83 -10.75
N ALA A 563 6.20 35.36 -11.97
CA ALA A 563 7.31 35.44 -12.92
C ALA A 563 7.19 36.59 -13.90
N ASN A 564 8.35 37.05 -14.36
CA ASN A 564 8.48 37.93 -15.51
C ASN A 564 8.76 37.08 -16.77
N VAL A 565 7.71 36.48 -17.34
CA VAL A 565 7.80 35.62 -18.54
C VAL A 565 8.46 36.38 -19.70
N GLU A 566 8.12 37.66 -19.88
CA GLU A 566 8.73 38.51 -20.91
C GLU A 566 10.24 38.70 -20.69
N GLY A 567 10.66 38.89 -19.43
CA GLY A 567 12.07 38.97 -19.04
C GLY A 567 12.84 37.68 -19.27
N ILE A 568 12.24 36.52 -18.96
CA ILE A 568 12.80 35.19 -19.25
C ILE A 568 13.00 35.05 -20.76
N ASN A 569 11.98 35.35 -21.56
CA ASN A 569 12.01 35.25 -23.02
C ASN A 569 13.08 36.16 -23.62
N LYS A 570 13.17 37.41 -23.15
CA LYS A 570 14.18 38.36 -23.61
C LYS A 570 15.59 37.83 -23.36
N LYS A 571 15.86 37.24 -22.18
CA LYS A 571 17.18 36.72 -21.84
C LYS A 571 17.53 35.43 -22.59
N LEU A 572 16.58 34.54 -22.81
CA LEU A 572 16.79 33.34 -23.62
C LEU A 572 17.15 33.69 -25.07
N ASN A 573 16.42 34.64 -25.68
CA ASN A 573 16.72 35.12 -27.03
C ASN A 573 18.08 35.84 -27.11
N GLU A 574 18.43 36.65 -26.10
CA GLU A 574 19.73 37.33 -26.04
C GLU A 574 20.89 36.32 -26.01
N PHE A 575 20.77 35.26 -25.22
CA PHE A 575 21.83 34.27 -25.04
C PHE A 575 21.96 33.30 -26.20
N GLU A 576 20.86 32.98 -26.91
CA GLU A 576 20.91 32.20 -28.15
C GLU A 576 21.86 32.83 -29.18
N SER A 577 21.89 34.18 -29.28
CA SER A 577 22.76 34.88 -30.22
C SER A 577 24.24 34.95 -29.81
N LYS A 578 24.58 34.62 -28.55
CA LYS A 578 25.91 34.84 -27.95
C LYS A 578 26.59 33.55 -27.44
N GLU A 579 25.89 32.42 -27.39
CA GLU A 579 26.46 31.11 -27.04
C GLU A 579 26.82 30.37 -28.34
N THR A 580 28.04 30.56 -28.84
CA THR A 580 28.49 30.00 -30.13
C THR A 580 28.56 28.47 -30.18
N GLN A 581 28.31 27.77 -29.06
CA GLN A 581 28.43 26.32 -28.94
C GLN A 581 27.09 25.55 -28.92
N ILE A 582 25.93 26.23 -28.96
CA ILE A 582 24.62 25.55 -28.91
C ILE A 582 23.79 25.92 -30.12
N THR A 583 23.66 25.00 -31.07
CA THR A 583 22.76 25.13 -32.22
C THR A 583 21.45 24.40 -31.92
N PHE A 584 20.33 25.13 -31.99
CA PHE A 584 18.99 24.56 -31.79
C PHE A 584 18.36 24.17 -33.11
N SER A 585 17.71 23.02 -33.13
CA SER A 585 16.80 22.66 -34.21
C SER A 585 15.56 23.58 -34.21
N LEU A 586 14.88 23.65 -35.36
CA LEU A 586 13.59 24.35 -35.46
C LEU A 586 12.55 23.82 -34.48
N GLU A 587 12.60 22.52 -34.17
CA GLU A 587 11.67 21.86 -33.24
C GLU A 587 11.92 22.28 -31.78
N GLU A 588 13.18 22.29 -31.34
CA GLU A 588 13.53 22.73 -29.98
C GLU A 588 13.13 24.20 -29.72
N LYS A 589 13.21 25.06 -30.75
CA LYS A 589 12.73 26.44 -30.67
C LYS A 589 11.22 26.53 -30.53
N ARG A 590 10.49 25.61 -31.15
CA ARG A 590 9.04 25.51 -31.04
C ARG A 590 8.65 25.03 -29.65
N GLU A 591 9.25 23.94 -29.17
CA GLU A 591 8.99 23.40 -27.83
C GLU A 591 9.31 24.40 -26.72
N LEU A 592 10.40 25.16 -26.86
CA LEU A 592 10.72 26.23 -25.90
C LEU A 592 9.61 27.30 -25.87
N LYS A 593 9.05 27.68 -27.02
CA LYS A 593 7.91 28.61 -27.08
C LYS A 593 6.64 28.01 -26.49
N GLU A 594 6.42 26.70 -26.60
CA GLU A 594 5.29 26.02 -25.97
C GLU A 594 5.41 26.11 -24.44
N LEU A 595 6.59 25.78 -23.88
CA LEU A 595 6.88 25.87 -22.45
C LEU A 595 6.74 27.29 -21.88
N GLN A 596 6.95 28.31 -22.69
CA GLN A 596 6.85 29.71 -22.28
C GLN A 596 5.40 30.23 -22.17
N ASN A 597 4.46 29.64 -22.91
CA ASN A 597 3.18 30.30 -23.23
C ASN A 597 1.92 29.73 -22.55
N ASP A 598 1.94 28.55 -21.93
CA ASP A 598 0.68 27.93 -21.47
C ASP A 598 0.75 27.25 -20.09
N ALA A 599 -0.31 27.43 -19.30
CA ALA A 599 -0.57 26.72 -18.04
C ALA A 599 -1.31 25.38 -18.26
N LYS A 600 -1.89 25.16 -19.44
CA LYS A 600 -2.60 23.93 -19.86
C LYS A 600 -1.76 23.02 -20.75
N LEU A 601 -0.49 23.35 -20.96
CA LEU A 601 0.42 22.51 -21.72
C LEU A 601 0.51 21.11 -21.10
N ILE A 602 0.36 20.08 -21.94
CA ILE A 602 0.70 18.72 -21.56
C ILE A 602 2.21 18.56 -21.74
N ILE A 603 2.93 18.39 -20.63
CA ILE A 603 4.38 18.17 -20.66
C ILE A 603 4.67 16.79 -21.25
N LYS A 604 5.56 16.73 -22.25
CA LYS A 604 5.97 15.52 -22.97
C LYS A 604 7.43 15.21 -22.69
N GLU A 605 7.87 13.99 -23.05
CA GLU A 605 9.25 13.55 -22.87
C GLU A 605 10.28 14.49 -23.51
N SER A 606 10.00 15.01 -24.71
CA SER A 606 10.89 15.94 -25.40
C SER A 606 11.11 17.27 -24.65
N HIS A 607 10.10 17.75 -23.92
CA HIS A 607 10.24 18.94 -23.08
C HIS A 607 11.21 18.73 -21.92
N TYR A 608 11.18 17.56 -21.26
CA TYR A 608 12.14 17.24 -20.21
C TYR A 608 13.56 17.16 -20.78
N GLN A 609 13.73 16.48 -21.91
CA GLN A 609 15.02 16.36 -22.61
C GLN A 609 15.59 17.74 -22.99
N LEU A 610 14.72 18.66 -23.45
CA LEU A 610 15.10 20.03 -23.78
C LEU A 610 15.58 20.81 -22.55
N LEU A 611 14.83 20.75 -21.44
CA LEU A 611 15.21 21.41 -20.17
C LEU A 611 16.53 20.85 -19.61
N ASP A 612 16.71 19.53 -19.65
CA ASP A 612 17.96 18.87 -19.24
C ASP A 612 19.13 19.27 -20.15
N LYS A 613 18.89 19.38 -21.46
CA LYS A 613 19.89 19.88 -22.41
C LYS A 613 20.33 21.29 -22.05
N PHE A 614 19.41 22.16 -21.63
CA PHE A 614 19.77 23.50 -21.17
C PHE A 614 20.64 23.48 -19.92
N LEU A 615 20.22 22.73 -18.89
CA LEU A 615 20.98 22.57 -17.64
C LEU A 615 22.39 22.01 -17.90
N LYS A 616 22.52 21.06 -18.84
CA LYS A 616 23.79 20.41 -19.20
C LYS A 616 24.70 21.25 -20.10
N ASN A 617 24.17 22.16 -20.92
CA ASN A 617 25.00 22.88 -21.91
C ASN A 617 25.22 24.38 -21.65
N TYR A 618 24.34 25.08 -20.94
CA TYR A 618 24.52 26.53 -20.70
C TYR A 618 25.60 26.83 -19.65
N SER A 619 26.39 27.88 -19.86
CA SER A 619 27.35 28.36 -18.85
C SER A 619 26.64 28.88 -17.59
N ALA A 620 27.32 28.79 -16.44
CA ALA A 620 26.76 29.25 -15.15
C ALA A 620 26.34 30.72 -15.19
N ALA A 621 27.04 31.56 -15.97
CA ALA A 621 26.70 32.97 -16.15
C ALA A 621 25.34 33.23 -16.84
N ARG A 622 24.78 32.23 -17.54
CA ARG A 622 23.65 32.41 -18.47
C ARG A 622 22.48 31.45 -18.23
N ILE A 623 22.58 30.54 -17.26
CA ILE A 623 21.55 29.53 -16.98
C ILE A 623 20.31 30.06 -16.22
N PHE A 624 20.40 31.21 -15.55
CA PHE A 624 19.31 31.74 -14.71
C PHE A 624 17.93 31.82 -15.39
N PRO A 625 17.76 32.16 -16.70
CA PRO A 625 16.43 32.20 -17.31
C PRO A 625 15.78 30.81 -17.40
N ILE A 626 16.60 29.76 -17.53
CA ILE A 626 16.14 28.36 -17.56
C ILE A 626 15.73 27.91 -16.16
N LEU A 627 16.51 28.25 -15.13
CA LEU A 627 16.14 27.96 -13.75
C LEU A 627 14.80 28.63 -13.38
N ASP A 628 14.58 29.87 -13.83
CA ASP A 628 13.33 30.59 -13.59
C ASP A 628 12.15 30.00 -14.37
N LEU A 629 12.37 29.51 -15.59
CA LEU A 629 11.38 28.75 -16.35
C LEU A 629 11.01 27.43 -15.67
N ILE A 630 12.00 26.64 -15.23
CA ILE A 630 11.73 25.36 -14.53
C ILE A 630 10.97 25.63 -13.24
N ARG A 631 11.40 26.61 -12.43
CA ARG A 631 10.69 27.01 -11.20
C ARG A 631 9.20 27.30 -11.46
N LEU A 632 8.87 27.98 -12.55
CA LEU A 632 7.48 28.23 -12.92
C LEU A 632 6.73 26.98 -13.36
N LEU A 633 7.38 26.14 -14.16
CA LEU A 633 6.75 24.92 -14.66
C LEU A 633 6.48 23.93 -13.52
N LEU A 634 7.33 23.87 -12.49
CA LEU A 634 7.07 23.05 -11.29
C LEU A 634 5.78 23.43 -10.60
N ILE A 635 5.42 24.72 -10.52
CA ILE A 635 4.19 25.13 -9.85
C ILE A 635 2.96 25.03 -10.75
N ARG A 636 3.11 25.25 -12.07
CA ARG A 636 2.01 25.15 -13.04
C ARG A 636 1.66 23.71 -13.40
N HIS A 637 2.66 22.83 -13.40
CA HIS A 637 2.54 21.42 -13.77
C HIS A 637 3.05 20.52 -12.63
N SER A 638 2.71 20.88 -11.39
CA SER A 638 3.17 20.18 -10.18
C SER A 638 2.85 18.70 -10.18
N GLN A 639 1.76 18.29 -10.83
CA GLN A 639 1.32 16.89 -10.90
C GLN A 639 2.18 16.00 -11.81
N THR A 640 2.89 16.58 -12.79
CA THR A 640 3.69 15.80 -13.74
C THR A 640 5.18 16.07 -13.60
N MET A 641 5.59 17.32 -13.41
CA MET A 641 7.00 17.70 -13.40
C MET A 641 7.71 17.38 -12.09
N ILE A 642 7.08 17.60 -10.94
CA ILE A 642 7.70 17.33 -9.64
C ILE A 642 7.99 15.82 -9.48
N PRO A 643 7.05 14.89 -9.72
CA PRO A 643 7.34 13.45 -9.63
C PRO A 643 8.44 12.99 -10.61
N HIS A 644 8.47 13.53 -11.83
CA HIS A 644 9.51 13.22 -12.81
C HIS A 644 10.90 13.61 -12.31
N TYR A 645 11.06 14.84 -11.82
CA TYR A 645 12.36 15.31 -11.34
C TYR A 645 12.79 14.65 -10.02
N ALA A 646 11.85 14.32 -9.14
CA ALA A 646 12.13 13.52 -7.95
C ALA A 646 12.71 12.14 -8.32
N LYS A 647 12.11 11.47 -9.31
CA LYS A 647 12.56 10.14 -9.75
C LYS A 647 13.94 10.15 -10.44
N ASN A 648 14.28 11.26 -11.10
CA ASN A 648 15.51 11.39 -11.89
C ASN A 648 16.66 12.12 -11.15
N ASN A 649 16.64 12.17 -9.81
CA ASN A 649 17.70 12.77 -8.99
C ASN A 649 18.01 14.25 -9.31
N PHE A 650 17.01 15.01 -9.74
CA PHE A 650 17.18 16.40 -10.17
C PHE A 650 17.82 17.33 -9.11
N ILE A 651 17.51 17.12 -7.83
CA ILE A 651 18.10 17.87 -6.72
C ILE A 651 19.61 17.65 -6.65
N VAL A 652 20.04 16.40 -6.79
CA VAL A 652 21.45 16.03 -6.86
C VAL A 652 22.10 16.69 -8.07
N ASP A 653 21.44 16.65 -9.22
CA ASP A 653 21.97 17.24 -10.46
C ASP A 653 22.17 18.76 -10.34
N ILE A 654 21.20 19.50 -9.79
CA ILE A 654 21.31 20.95 -9.64
C ILE A 654 22.35 21.34 -8.59
N LEU A 655 22.48 20.59 -7.49
CA LEU A 655 23.38 20.93 -6.38
C LEU A 655 24.80 20.37 -6.53
N CYS A 656 25.00 19.30 -7.31
CA CYS A 656 26.27 18.56 -7.37
C CYS A 656 26.94 18.55 -8.75
N VAL A 657 26.26 18.91 -9.84
CA VAL A 657 26.92 18.96 -11.16
C VAL A 657 27.85 20.18 -11.23
N TYR A 658 29.13 19.93 -11.54
CA TYR A 658 30.31 20.82 -11.53
C TYR A 658 30.14 22.27 -12.03
N LYS A 659 29.07 22.62 -12.73
CA LYS A 659 28.85 23.95 -13.33
C LYS A 659 28.81 25.11 -12.33
N PHE A 660 28.34 24.86 -11.11
CA PHE A 660 28.21 25.91 -10.10
C PHE A 660 29.36 25.92 -9.09
N SER A 661 30.27 24.94 -9.16
CA SER A 661 31.26 24.67 -8.11
C SER A 661 32.34 25.75 -7.90
N GLU A 662 32.50 26.70 -8.82
CA GLU A 662 33.60 27.68 -8.77
C GLU A 662 33.18 29.17 -8.67
N LEU A 663 31.90 29.51 -8.94
CA LEU A 663 31.46 30.92 -9.03
C LEU A 663 30.08 31.15 -8.40
N LYS A 664 30.06 32.01 -7.36
CA LYS A 664 28.83 32.44 -6.68
C LYS A 664 28.07 33.46 -7.53
N ILE A 665 26.99 33.00 -8.17
CA ILE A 665 26.09 33.82 -9.00
C ILE A 665 24.75 33.95 -8.29
N TYR A 666 24.50 35.12 -7.70
CA TYR A 666 23.30 35.40 -6.89
C TYR A 666 21.98 35.07 -7.58
N ALA A 667 21.87 35.28 -8.89
CA ALA A 667 20.67 34.96 -9.65
C ALA A 667 20.38 33.45 -9.65
N ASN A 668 21.41 32.62 -9.85
CA ASN A 668 21.27 31.16 -9.84
C ASN A 668 20.96 30.67 -8.43
N GLN A 669 21.71 31.16 -7.43
CA GLN A 669 21.54 30.80 -6.03
C GLN A 669 20.09 31.04 -5.57
N MET A 670 19.58 32.25 -5.78
CA MET A 670 18.19 32.61 -5.45
C MET A 670 17.18 31.71 -6.19
N LEU A 671 17.36 31.46 -7.48
CA LEU A 671 16.41 30.66 -8.25
C LEU A 671 16.41 29.19 -7.86
N VAL A 672 17.56 28.63 -7.48
CA VAL A 672 17.65 27.26 -6.95
C VAL A 672 16.88 27.14 -5.64
N TYR A 673 17.01 28.11 -4.71
CA TYR A 673 16.21 28.10 -3.48
C TYR A 673 14.71 28.15 -3.76
N ARG A 674 14.28 29.04 -4.67
CA ARG A 674 12.87 29.15 -5.06
C ARG A 674 12.34 27.91 -5.74
N LEU A 675 13.18 27.25 -6.54
CA LEU A 675 12.88 25.98 -7.18
C LEU A 675 12.67 24.89 -6.12
N LEU A 676 13.56 24.79 -5.13
CA LEU A 676 13.44 23.85 -4.01
C LEU A 676 12.15 24.11 -3.23
N CYS A 677 11.77 25.36 -2.97
CA CYS A 677 10.48 25.68 -2.34
C CYS A 677 9.29 25.16 -3.16
N ASN A 678 9.33 25.30 -4.49
CA ASN A 678 8.25 24.84 -5.37
C ASN A 678 8.15 23.31 -5.47
N MET A 679 9.20 22.55 -5.16
CA MET A 679 9.13 21.08 -5.10
C MET A 679 8.14 20.57 -4.04
N PHE A 680 7.87 21.36 -3.00
CA PHE A 680 6.90 21.01 -1.96
C PHE A 680 5.44 21.08 -2.44
N ALA A 681 5.18 21.61 -3.64
CA ALA A 681 3.83 21.76 -4.19
C ALA A 681 3.16 20.45 -4.57
N ASN A 682 3.87 19.32 -4.50
CA ASN A 682 3.30 17.99 -4.70
C ASN A 682 3.74 17.05 -3.57
N SER A 683 2.77 16.52 -2.82
CA SER A 683 2.97 15.62 -1.69
C SER A 683 3.66 14.31 -2.06
N SER A 684 3.51 13.83 -3.30
CA SER A 684 4.16 12.60 -3.78
C SER A 684 5.70 12.66 -3.75
N CYS A 685 6.30 13.86 -3.71
CA CYS A 685 7.74 14.07 -3.63
C CYS A 685 8.25 14.28 -2.19
N HIS A 686 7.37 14.42 -1.19
CA HIS A 686 7.78 14.76 0.17
C HIS A 686 8.71 13.73 0.80
N SER A 687 8.47 12.42 0.58
CA SER A 687 9.42 11.38 1.02
C SER A 687 10.79 11.54 0.39
N HIS A 688 10.86 11.83 -0.92
CA HIS A 688 12.13 12.10 -1.59
C HIS A 688 12.83 13.35 -1.04
N LEU A 689 12.09 14.42 -0.71
CA LEU A 689 12.65 15.62 -0.08
C LEU A 689 13.22 15.30 1.31
N VAL A 690 12.56 14.43 2.09
CA VAL A 690 13.08 13.95 3.37
C VAL A 690 14.38 13.16 3.17
N ASP A 691 14.44 12.29 2.16
CA ASP A 691 15.64 11.49 1.84
C ASP A 691 16.82 12.36 1.39
N GLN A 692 16.56 13.46 0.68
CA GLN A 692 17.59 14.40 0.20
C GLN A 692 17.94 15.52 1.19
N PHE A 693 17.31 15.55 2.37
CA PHE A 693 17.46 16.64 3.34
C PHE A 693 18.92 16.87 3.73
N ASP A 694 19.66 15.82 4.07
CA ASP A 694 21.05 15.95 4.55
C ASP A 694 21.96 16.53 3.47
N LEU A 695 21.77 16.13 2.20
CA LEU A 695 22.49 16.68 1.06
C LEU A 695 22.19 18.18 0.87
N ILE A 696 20.92 18.55 0.93
CA ILE A 696 20.49 19.95 0.77
C ILE A 696 21.04 20.80 1.91
N LEU A 697 20.90 20.34 3.15
CA LEU A 697 21.42 21.04 4.32
C LEU A 697 22.94 21.22 4.22
N GLN A 698 23.64 20.16 3.80
CA GLN A 698 25.08 20.20 3.58
C GLN A 698 25.45 21.25 2.53
N LYS A 699 24.77 21.27 1.38
CA LYS A 699 25.09 22.17 0.26
C LYS A 699 24.67 23.63 0.47
N LEU A 700 23.63 23.88 1.26
CA LEU A 700 23.08 25.22 1.46
C LEU A 700 23.61 25.93 2.72
N PHE A 701 24.11 25.19 3.72
CA PHE A 701 24.47 25.78 5.01
C PHE A 701 25.83 25.33 5.57
N ILE A 702 26.36 24.16 5.20
CA ILE A 702 27.52 23.56 5.89
C ILE A 702 28.79 23.60 5.03
N ASP A 703 28.70 23.19 3.77
CA ASP A 703 29.84 23.07 2.85
C ASP A 703 30.30 24.45 2.36
N LYS A 704 31.29 25.05 3.05
CA LYS A 704 31.84 26.38 2.71
C LYS A 704 32.38 26.50 1.28
N THR A 705 32.62 25.39 0.58
CA THR A 705 33.05 25.40 -0.83
C THR A 705 31.88 25.51 -1.80
N SER A 706 30.66 25.26 -1.33
CA SER A 706 29.45 25.36 -2.14
C SER A 706 29.10 26.82 -2.42
N CYS A 707 28.88 27.14 -3.70
CA CYS A 707 28.38 28.43 -4.15
C CYS A 707 26.95 28.74 -3.66
N PHE A 708 26.27 27.74 -3.10
CA PHE A 708 24.92 27.84 -2.56
C PHE A 708 24.89 28.04 -1.05
N VAL A 709 26.04 28.16 -0.36
CA VAL A 709 26.03 28.56 1.05
C VAL A 709 25.60 30.00 1.19
N VAL A 710 24.57 30.21 2.01
CA VAL A 710 24.06 31.54 2.37
C VAL A 710 24.95 32.18 3.43
N ASP A 711 25.32 33.44 3.21
CA ASP A 711 26.14 34.29 4.10
C ASP A 711 25.41 35.61 4.41
N CYS A 712 25.74 36.28 5.53
CA CYS A 712 25.19 37.59 5.92
C CYS A 712 25.46 38.68 4.86
N ASN A 713 26.53 38.55 4.07
CA ASN A 713 26.87 39.47 2.99
C ASN A 713 26.07 39.23 1.69
N ASP A 714 25.27 38.15 1.61
CA ASP A 714 24.49 37.85 0.42
C ASP A 714 23.33 38.83 0.21
N LYS A 715 22.85 38.89 -1.04
CA LYS A 715 21.71 39.73 -1.40
C LYS A 715 20.46 39.33 -0.60
N PRO A 716 19.67 40.31 -0.10
CA PRO A 716 18.45 40.05 0.67
C PRO A 716 17.52 39.00 0.06
N GLN A 717 17.30 39.05 -1.26
CA GLN A 717 16.39 38.12 -1.95
C GLN A 717 16.90 36.67 -1.98
N ALA A 718 18.21 36.45 -1.90
CA ALA A 718 18.78 35.10 -1.78
C ALA A 718 18.64 34.58 -0.35
N LYS A 719 18.86 35.44 0.64
CA LYS A 719 18.71 35.11 2.06
C LYS A 719 17.25 34.77 2.41
N SER A 720 16.30 35.59 1.96
CA SER A 720 14.88 35.33 2.22
C SER A 720 14.38 34.07 1.52
N ALA A 721 14.84 33.81 0.29
CA ALA A 721 14.54 32.55 -0.41
C ALA A 721 15.15 31.33 0.27
N CYS A 722 16.36 31.44 0.83
CA CYS A 722 17.00 30.37 1.59
C CYS A 722 16.24 30.07 2.90
N ALA A 723 15.81 31.13 3.62
CA ALA A 723 14.98 31.00 4.80
C ALA A 723 13.63 30.31 4.49
N CYS A 724 13.04 30.57 3.32
CA CYS A 724 11.83 29.86 2.88
C CYS A 724 12.06 28.36 2.65
N VAL A 725 13.27 27.92 2.26
CA VAL A 725 13.59 26.49 2.15
C VAL A 725 13.60 25.85 3.54
N LEU A 726 14.23 26.49 4.54
CA LEU A 726 14.19 26.02 5.93
C LEU A 726 12.77 25.98 6.49
N TYR A 727 11.96 27.01 6.21
CA TYR A 727 10.55 27.05 6.60
C TYR A 727 9.76 25.87 6.03
N ASN A 728 9.86 25.60 4.72
CA ASN A 728 9.16 24.48 4.12
C ASN A 728 9.62 23.12 4.69
N TYR A 729 10.92 22.97 4.95
CA TYR A 729 11.41 21.78 5.64
C TYR A 729 10.94 21.71 7.09
N ALA A 730 10.82 22.81 7.83
CA ALA A 730 10.27 22.80 9.19
C ALA A 730 8.82 22.30 9.17
N VAL A 731 7.99 22.82 8.26
CA VAL A 731 6.60 22.36 8.07
C VAL A 731 6.58 20.86 7.81
N LEU A 732 7.39 20.37 6.86
CA LEU A 732 7.41 18.95 6.50
C LEU A 732 7.96 18.05 7.63
N MET A 733 9.05 18.44 8.30
CA MET A 733 9.70 17.61 9.31
C MET A 733 8.89 17.55 10.61
N VAL A 734 8.20 18.63 10.99
CA VAL A 734 7.25 18.62 12.11
C VAL A 734 6.04 17.74 11.79
N GLN A 735 5.47 17.84 10.58
CA GLN A 735 4.39 16.96 10.13
C GLN A 735 4.79 15.47 10.13
N ARG A 736 6.07 15.17 9.92
CA ARG A 736 6.63 13.81 9.82
C ARG A 736 7.28 13.31 11.12
N ASP A 737 7.17 14.06 12.21
CA ASP A 737 7.78 13.75 13.51
C ASP A 737 9.30 13.43 13.42
N GLN A 738 10.01 14.15 12.55
CA GLN A 738 11.46 13.95 12.30
C GLN A 738 12.29 14.81 13.26
N VAL A 739 12.28 14.46 14.54
CA VAL A 739 12.88 15.24 15.63
C VAL A 739 14.33 15.67 15.36
N ASP A 740 15.20 14.77 14.91
CA ASP A 740 16.62 15.08 14.67
C ASP A 740 16.79 16.12 13.55
N LYS A 741 16.02 16.00 12.48
CA LYS A 741 16.05 16.95 11.34
C LYS A 741 15.47 18.31 11.72
N VAL A 742 14.47 18.35 12.61
CA VAL A 742 13.95 19.62 13.17
C VAL A 742 15.05 20.35 13.94
N LEU A 743 15.87 19.63 14.71
CA LEU A 743 16.99 20.22 15.45
C LEU A 743 18.04 20.85 14.52
N ASP A 744 18.35 20.18 13.41
CA ASP A 744 19.25 20.70 12.37
C ASP A 744 18.69 21.97 11.73
N ILE A 745 17.38 21.99 11.41
CA ILE A 745 16.70 23.17 10.86
C ILE A 745 16.77 24.34 11.83
N VAL A 746 16.43 24.12 13.11
CA VAL A 746 16.50 25.16 14.15
C VAL A 746 17.92 25.69 14.26
N THR A 747 18.93 24.81 14.24
CA THR A 747 20.34 25.22 14.33
C THR A 747 20.75 26.13 13.18
N GLN A 748 20.40 25.81 11.93
CA GLN A 748 20.73 26.68 10.80
C GLN A 748 19.87 27.94 10.77
N CYS A 749 18.60 27.85 11.14
CA CYS A 749 17.69 29.00 11.22
C CYS A 749 18.17 30.03 12.24
N VAL A 750 18.66 29.59 13.40
CA VAL A 750 19.22 30.46 14.43
C VAL A 750 20.48 31.16 13.94
N LYS A 751 21.39 30.45 13.26
CA LYS A 751 22.59 31.08 12.70
C LYS A 751 22.26 32.16 11.68
N LEU A 752 21.29 31.90 10.80
CA LEU A 752 20.84 32.87 9.80
C LEU A 752 20.18 34.09 10.46
N LEU A 753 19.34 33.86 11.47
CA LEU A 753 18.69 34.92 12.24
C LEU A 753 19.69 35.79 13.00
N ASP A 754 20.65 35.18 13.71
CA ASP A 754 21.71 35.88 14.43
C ASP A 754 22.51 36.78 13.48
N GLY A 755 22.88 36.27 12.29
CA GLY A 755 23.58 37.06 11.27
C GLY A 755 22.80 38.28 10.78
N GLU A 756 21.47 38.20 10.66
CA GLU A 756 20.64 39.35 10.27
C GLU A 756 20.41 40.36 11.40
N LEU A 757 20.28 39.88 12.64
CA LEU A 757 20.12 40.75 13.82
C LEU A 757 21.38 41.58 14.09
N GLU A 758 22.56 41.01 13.81
CA GLU A 758 23.86 41.68 13.93
C GLU A 758 24.24 42.49 12.68
N GLY A 759 23.65 42.19 11.53
CA GLY A 759 24.05 42.68 10.20
C GLY A 759 23.04 43.61 9.51
N THR A 760 22.66 43.26 8.26
CA THR A 760 21.90 44.13 7.34
C THR A 760 20.42 44.34 7.69
N LYS A 761 19.89 43.58 8.65
CA LYS A 761 18.48 43.60 9.09
C LYS A 761 17.48 43.44 7.94
N ASP A 762 17.58 42.36 7.16
CA ASP A 762 16.55 42.06 6.15
C ASP A 762 15.24 41.58 6.79
N ASP A 763 14.21 42.42 6.75
CA ASP A 763 12.90 42.15 7.37
C ASP A 763 12.30 40.81 6.90
N GLU A 764 12.37 40.49 5.61
CA GLU A 764 11.73 39.28 5.04
C GLU A 764 12.42 38.00 5.53
N THR A 765 13.75 37.99 5.57
CA THR A 765 14.55 36.89 6.13
C THR A 765 14.26 36.71 7.62
N ILE A 766 14.22 37.80 8.40
CA ILE A 766 13.94 37.74 9.84
C ILE A 766 12.53 37.19 10.09
N THR A 767 11.50 37.72 9.41
CA THR A 767 10.12 37.22 9.53
C THR A 767 10.07 35.72 9.23
N LYS A 768 10.68 35.27 8.14
CA LYS A 768 10.65 33.85 7.75
C LYS A 768 11.39 32.95 8.74
N CYS A 769 12.50 33.40 9.32
CA CYS A 769 13.19 32.67 10.37
C CYS A 769 12.32 32.54 11.63
N LEU A 770 11.65 33.62 12.04
CA LEU A 770 10.74 33.60 13.20
C LEU A 770 9.55 32.67 12.97
N GLU A 771 8.95 32.68 11.77
CA GLU A 771 7.89 31.74 11.39
C GLU A 771 8.40 30.29 11.44
N THR A 772 9.62 30.03 10.94
CA THR A 772 10.25 28.70 10.98
C THR A 772 10.40 28.19 12.42
N LEU A 773 10.87 29.04 13.34
CA LEU A 773 11.01 28.68 14.75
C LEU A 773 9.65 28.39 15.41
N LYS A 774 8.60 29.14 15.07
CA LYS A 774 7.23 28.87 15.54
C LYS A 774 6.73 27.51 15.07
N VAL A 775 6.97 27.16 13.80
CA VAL A 775 6.62 25.84 13.27
C VAL A 775 7.33 24.75 14.08
N CYS A 776 8.64 24.89 14.29
CA CYS A 776 9.43 23.90 15.03
C CYS A 776 8.98 23.75 16.50
N MET A 777 8.54 24.84 17.13
CA MET A 777 8.03 24.82 18.51
C MET A 777 6.65 24.14 18.64
N SER A 778 5.88 24.01 17.56
CA SER A 778 4.58 23.33 17.61
C SER A 778 4.67 21.81 17.81
N GLY A 779 5.86 21.20 17.61
CA GLY A 779 6.09 19.75 17.73
C GLY A 779 6.43 19.24 19.14
N GLU A 780 6.08 19.95 20.22
CA GLU A 780 6.29 19.55 21.63
C GLU A 780 7.70 19.02 21.98
N ASN A 781 8.76 19.66 21.46
CA ASN A 781 10.15 19.23 21.68
C ASN A 781 10.91 20.13 22.67
N ASN A 782 11.33 19.55 23.80
CA ASN A 782 12.06 20.26 24.87
C ASN A 782 13.42 20.83 24.44
N GLN A 783 14.14 20.17 23.53
CA GLN A 783 15.44 20.66 23.04
C GLN A 783 15.27 21.86 22.12
N VAL A 784 14.26 21.83 21.25
CA VAL A 784 13.89 22.97 20.40
C VAL A 784 13.49 24.16 21.28
N ALA A 785 12.64 23.94 22.28
CA ALA A 785 12.25 24.98 23.23
C ALA A 785 13.46 25.59 23.96
N ALA A 786 14.43 24.76 24.39
CA ALA A 786 15.64 25.25 25.04
C ALA A 786 16.51 26.13 24.12
N ILE A 787 16.69 25.74 22.86
CA ILE A 787 17.44 26.53 21.87
C ILE A 787 16.72 27.85 21.59
N VAL A 788 15.41 27.82 21.34
CA VAL A 788 14.65 29.04 21.04
C VAL A 788 14.62 29.97 22.26
N LYS A 789 14.54 29.43 23.48
CA LYS A 789 14.61 30.21 24.72
C LYS A 789 15.93 30.96 24.89
N SER A 790 17.05 30.42 24.37
CA SER A 790 18.35 31.12 24.38
C SER A 790 18.35 32.43 23.57
N LEU A 791 17.41 32.60 22.64
CA LEU A 791 17.26 33.80 21.82
C LEU A 791 16.47 34.90 22.49
N LYS A 792 15.82 34.62 23.63
CA LYS A 792 14.87 35.53 24.30
C LYS A 792 15.44 36.92 24.54
N ASP A 793 16.64 37.00 25.10
CA ASP A 793 17.28 38.27 25.45
C ASP A 793 17.67 39.06 24.20
N LYS A 794 18.26 38.38 23.20
CA LYS A 794 18.64 38.98 21.91
C LYS A 794 17.41 39.52 21.15
N LEU A 795 16.34 38.73 21.05
CA LEU A 795 15.10 39.15 20.38
C LEU A 795 14.44 40.32 21.12
N SER A 796 14.42 40.31 22.46
CA SER A 796 13.84 41.40 23.26
C SER A 796 14.60 42.71 23.04
N LEU A 797 15.93 42.66 23.02
CA LEU A 797 16.79 43.80 22.68
C LEU A 797 16.55 44.30 21.25
N ALA A 798 16.42 43.38 20.28
CA ALA A 798 16.21 43.73 18.89
C ALA A 798 14.83 44.39 18.66
N VAL A 799 13.76 43.87 19.29
CA VAL A 799 12.40 44.46 19.26
C VAL A 799 12.40 45.88 19.86
N ALA A 800 13.08 46.07 20.99
CA ALA A 800 13.22 47.38 21.63
C ALA A 800 13.99 48.40 20.76
N SER A 801 14.85 47.93 19.85
CA SER A 801 15.66 48.76 18.95
C SER A 801 14.98 49.17 17.63
N GLY A 802 13.71 48.81 17.40
CA GLY A 802 12.87 49.41 16.34
C GLY A 802 12.55 48.58 15.09
N GLY A 803 12.49 47.25 15.17
CA GLY A 803 12.13 46.37 14.04
C GLY A 803 10.62 46.30 13.72
N ILE A 804 10.02 47.34 13.13
CA ILE A 804 8.55 47.48 13.03
C ILE A 804 7.82 46.30 12.35
N LYS A 805 8.41 45.65 11.32
CA LYS A 805 7.68 44.67 10.48
C LYS A 805 7.57 43.25 11.03
N TRP A 806 8.56 42.80 11.82
CA TRP A 806 8.60 41.43 12.37
C TRP A 806 8.38 41.40 13.88
N ASN A 807 8.14 42.57 14.49
CA ASN A 807 7.84 42.72 15.91
C ASN A 807 6.61 41.90 16.34
N GLN A 808 5.61 41.76 15.48
CA GLN A 808 4.43 40.95 15.76
C GLN A 808 4.81 39.46 15.86
N GLU A 809 5.60 38.97 14.91
CA GLU A 809 6.07 37.59 14.90
C GLU A 809 6.97 37.31 16.09
N ALA A 810 7.93 38.20 16.38
CA ALA A 810 8.84 38.07 17.52
C ALA A 810 8.10 38.12 18.86
N SER A 811 7.15 39.04 19.03
CA SER A 811 6.36 39.14 20.27
C SER A 811 5.51 37.89 20.50
N SER A 812 4.87 37.38 19.44
CA SER A 812 4.10 36.13 19.51
C SER A 812 4.98 34.91 19.84
N LEU A 813 6.21 34.84 19.32
CA LEU A 813 7.17 33.79 19.69
C LEU A 813 7.64 33.92 21.14
N LEU A 814 7.89 35.15 21.60
CA LEU A 814 8.28 35.43 22.99
C LEU A 814 7.18 35.11 24.00
N ASP A 815 5.91 35.30 23.64
CA ASP A 815 4.77 34.93 24.48
C ASP A 815 4.63 33.40 24.61
N GLN A 816 4.84 32.65 23.52
CA GLN A 816 4.88 31.18 23.55
C GLN A 816 6.03 30.61 24.41
N LEU A 817 7.06 31.40 24.73
CA LEU A 817 8.18 31.00 25.59
C LEU A 817 7.95 31.34 27.08
N LYS A 818 6.86 32.04 27.42
CA LYS A 818 6.50 32.40 28.81
C LYS A 818 5.64 31.34 29.49
N ASP A 819 4.79 30.67 28.70
CA ASP A 819 4.04 29.47 29.08
C ASP A 819 4.96 28.24 29.06
#